data_AF-A0A952EBY0-F1
#
_entry.id   AF-A0A952EBY0-F1
#
_cell.length_a   1.000
_cell.length_b   1.000
_cell.length_c   1.000
_cell.angle_alpha   90.00
_cell.angle_beta   90.00
_cell.angle_gamma   90.00
#
_symmetry.space_group_name_H-M   'P 1'
#
loop_
_entity.id
_entity.type
_entity.pdbx_description
1 polymer ?
#
loop_
_entity_poly.entity_id
_entity_poly.type
_entity_poly.pdbx_seq_one_letter_code
_entity_poly.pdbx_strand_id
1 'polypeptide(L)'
;MKIGHLLPALAFVATLTLAAPAQAHETTPRNPIWWSGELELQSLDQVEQRLRRDLWPDIPEGLKLYKKQGDGHVTAQARNCESLGKLSKEDYYGGGSNNIGIQNYQLSLCRAIALLGQAKPARVSYLRDFVLNAVAVDVLPAIVNLYPSCEFICYAVAANERAIPLSTFEKILVVDVEDDDIVVWNTGWMVRLTILARGDFDADNMDDMLLLSSGGATEGSLSTANLYLVTRDEPGAVLRVIGAERERCPDRGCPSPSLFFYEHLGLIAVHEEEGVGGPIVSERSDAGAADAGPPYPVWWLQNRWFLWLESLDQIDALRMDKGSFHDGQGIPLYSRKDGDLIKTRAYSCDALEKLTREGYFGGGDQYPWEQHDDLAYCRALALLKRVKPAKTSHLRAFRLNSNALDYLPAAVILPVTCDRICRAHEADQSGIPLSRFEKIRRVQWMGEDEAVVWTEDRKVFLTIIARGDFTSDGIDDLLLMAQGGLVDWPEGADRLFLLTREEPDAMLRVVMATPGLCPGYECSASDTDLETAVAWDSAPETVDLPYPVWWTPSFDLKALDQVELRRRGKIRPGSDLGIRLYKGQGDDEIEIEARSCVDLEGRTRAGFGATDGSLGYRQLYYLAECRAIELLGAVQPARTRHIGDAVLGEKNVHELLVALGFLRRHDMAHGTSVPGTELVLAGGLGRLLAIDIRSSDAADVWAEAGRVRLSVQARGDFTADGVEDVLIFAGLSRSRYRPKLTHLCAITRDAPDAPLRLIEVATYSCRELRAYGKPAGSDDPS
;
A
#
# COMPACT_ATOMS: atom_id res chain seq x y z
N MET A 1 3.72 98.99 17.59
CA MET A 1 5.19 98.98 17.72
C MET A 1 5.52 98.69 19.19
N LYS A 2 6.11 97.51 19.45
CA LYS A 2 6.97 97.05 20.57
C LYS A 2 6.72 97.45 22.06
N ILE A 3 6.82 96.40 22.90
CA ILE A 3 7.30 96.32 24.32
C ILE A 3 6.31 96.89 25.36
N GLY A 4 6.00 96.30 26.54
CA GLY A 4 6.52 95.19 27.32
C GLY A 4 6.45 95.56 28.82
N HIS A 5 6.24 94.56 29.70
CA HIS A 5 6.40 94.52 31.18
C HIS A 5 5.17 94.51 32.14
N LEU A 6 5.09 93.37 32.85
CA LEU A 6 4.96 93.13 34.32
C LEU A 6 3.63 93.38 35.09
N LEU A 7 2.95 92.25 35.40
CA LEU A 7 2.34 91.71 36.67
C LEU A 7 1.86 92.66 37.81
N PRO A 8 0.83 92.32 38.64
CA PRO A 8 0.61 90.97 39.24
C PRO A 8 -0.85 90.51 39.56
N ALA A 9 -0.92 89.29 40.11
CA ALA A 9 -1.93 88.70 41.01
C ALA A 9 -3.23 88.12 40.42
N LEU A 10 -3.37 86.77 40.44
CA LEU A 10 -4.62 86.10 40.80
C LEU A 10 -4.45 84.58 41.04
N ALA A 11 -4.87 84.18 42.24
CA ALA A 11 -5.43 82.89 42.69
C ALA A 11 -4.80 81.56 42.20
N PHE A 12 -4.07 80.92 43.12
CA PHE A 12 -3.81 79.48 43.07
C PHE A 12 -5.06 78.73 43.60
N VAL A 13 -5.75 78.01 42.71
CA VAL A 13 -6.73 76.97 43.07
C VAL A 13 -6.02 75.63 42.98
N ALA A 14 -5.94 74.91 44.09
CA ALA A 14 -5.39 73.57 44.15
C ALA A 14 -6.39 72.56 43.56
N THR A 15 -6.08 72.01 42.38
CA THR A 15 -6.74 70.83 41.82
C THR A 15 -6.01 69.57 42.30
N LEU A 16 -6.62 68.87 43.25
CA LEU A 16 -6.27 67.48 43.60
C LEU A 16 -6.50 66.57 42.38
N THR A 17 -5.42 66.15 41.74
CA THR A 17 -5.42 65.07 40.75
C THR A 17 -5.41 63.74 41.50
N LEU A 18 -6.55 63.06 41.55
CA LEU A 18 -6.64 61.66 41.97
C LEU A 18 -5.88 60.81 40.95
N ALA A 19 -4.71 60.29 41.35
CA ALA A 19 -4.02 59.25 40.60
C ALA A 19 -4.91 58.01 40.58
N ALA A 20 -5.40 57.63 39.39
CA ALA A 20 -6.07 56.36 39.18
C ALA A 20 -5.09 55.24 39.59
N PRO A 21 -5.52 54.22 40.36
CA PRO A 21 -4.67 53.09 40.65
C PRO A 21 -4.29 52.44 39.32
N ALA A 22 -2.99 52.31 39.08
CA ALA A 22 -2.45 51.49 38.01
C ALA A 22 -3.13 50.11 38.14
N GLN A 23 -4.03 49.80 37.21
CA GLN A 23 -4.61 48.48 37.13
C GLN A 23 -3.44 47.51 37.00
N ALA A 24 -3.25 46.68 38.03
CA ALA A 24 -2.37 45.54 37.92
C ALA A 24 -2.82 44.78 36.69
N HIS A 25 -2.02 44.83 35.61
CA HIS A 25 -2.26 44.01 34.44
C HIS A 25 -2.39 42.59 34.95
N GLU A 26 -3.62 42.05 34.92
CA GLU A 26 -3.84 40.63 35.11
C GLU A 26 -2.93 39.94 34.11
N THR A 27 -1.85 39.38 34.62
CA THR A 27 -0.99 38.46 33.91
C THR A 27 -1.85 37.22 33.70
N THR A 28 -2.73 37.27 32.70
CA THR A 28 -3.49 36.10 32.25
C THR A 28 -2.46 35.00 32.06
N PRO A 29 -2.60 33.86 32.76
CA PRO A 29 -1.61 32.80 32.69
C PRO A 29 -1.43 32.41 31.23
N ARG A 30 -0.24 32.68 30.68
CA ARG A 30 0.12 32.30 29.32
C ARG A 30 0.50 30.83 29.31
N ASN A 31 0.09 30.10 28.28
CA ASN A 31 0.56 28.74 28.06
C ASN A 31 1.99 28.84 27.52
N PRO A 32 3.00 28.35 28.25
CA PRO A 32 4.39 28.45 27.81
C PRO A 32 4.62 27.60 26.57
N ILE A 33 5.58 28.01 25.75
CA ILE A 33 6.07 27.21 24.62
C ILE A 33 6.69 25.93 25.19
N TRP A 34 6.35 24.80 24.59
CA TRP A 34 6.89 23.48 24.93
C TRP A 34 7.51 22.83 23.70
N TRP A 35 8.56 22.03 23.88
CA TRP A 35 9.14 21.22 22.80
C TRP A 35 9.66 19.88 23.33
N SER A 36 9.71 18.90 22.45
CA SER A 36 10.21 17.55 22.70
C SER A 36 11.74 17.48 22.70
N GLY A 37 12.27 16.41 23.29
CA GLY A 37 13.70 16.09 23.24
C GLY A 37 14.25 15.83 21.84
N GLU A 38 13.38 15.44 20.89
CA GLU A 38 13.72 15.15 19.48
C GLU A 38 14.30 16.37 18.74
N LEU A 39 13.98 17.60 19.18
CA LEU A 39 14.56 18.82 18.60
C LEU A 39 15.98 19.10 19.12
N GLU A 40 16.42 18.38 20.15
CA GLU A 40 17.75 18.49 20.77
C GLU A 40 18.12 19.92 21.18
N LEU A 41 17.13 20.66 21.69
CA LEU A 41 17.23 22.04 22.17
C LEU A 41 17.13 22.10 23.70
N GLN A 42 18.05 22.82 24.35
CA GLN A 42 17.98 23.05 25.79
C GLN A 42 17.25 24.35 26.14
N SER A 43 17.25 25.33 25.23
CA SER A 43 16.51 26.59 25.37
C SER A 43 16.17 27.19 24.00
N LEU A 44 15.18 28.09 23.95
CA LEU A 44 14.81 28.80 22.72
C LEU A 44 15.94 29.69 22.16
N ASP A 45 16.82 30.20 23.03
CA ASP A 45 17.99 30.99 22.61
C ASP A 45 19.01 30.17 21.80
N GLN A 46 18.90 28.84 21.81
CA GLN A 46 19.79 27.93 21.04
C GLN A 46 19.26 27.58 19.65
N VAL A 47 18.09 28.09 19.22
CA VAL A 47 17.50 27.75 17.92
C VAL A 47 18.47 28.01 16.75
N GLU A 48 19.06 29.21 16.68
CA GLU A 48 20.03 29.57 15.64
C GLU A 48 21.28 28.66 15.67
N GLN A 49 21.78 28.35 16.87
CA GLN A 49 22.91 27.45 17.04
C GLN A 49 22.55 26.03 16.56
N ARG A 50 21.35 25.56 16.88
CA ARG A 50 20.88 24.22 16.51
C ARG A 50 20.67 24.06 15.01
N LEU A 51 20.21 25.11 14.32
CA LEU A 51 20.07 25.11 12.86
C LEU A 51 21.43 25.01 12.14
N ARG A 52 22.51 25.51 12.77
CA ARG A 52 23.87 25.47 12.23
C ARG A 52 24.69 24.25 12.66
N ARG A 53 24.26 23.55 13.72
CA ARG A 53 24.92 22.33 14.21
C ARG A 53 24.80 21.21 13.17
N ASP A 54 25.85 20.41 13.05
CA ASP A 54 25.84 19.23 12.20
C ASP A 54 24.72 18.28 12.62
N LEU A 55 23.91 17.84 11.65
CA LEU A 55 22.81 16.90 11.83
C LEU A 55 23.32 15.48 12.10
N TRP A 56 24.48 15.14 11.54
CA TRP A 56 25.10 13.83 11.68
C TRP A 56 26.57 14.01 12.09
N PRO A 57 26.85 14.18 13.40
CA PRO A 57 28.23 14.35 13.86
C PRO A 57 29.11 13.13 13.52
N ASP A 58 28.51 11.95 13.38
CA ASP A 58 29.19 10.70 13.00
C ASP A 58 29.37 10.52 11.48
N ILE A 59 28.81 11.42 10.67
CA ILE A 59 28.98 11.43 9.20
C ILE A 59 29.57 12.79 8.81
N PRO A 60 30.90 12.98 8.90
CA PRO A 60 31.56 14.27 8.68
C PRO A 60 31.25 14.90 7.31
N GLU A 61 30.93 14.06 6.32
CA GLU A 61 30.53 14.47 4.97
C GLU A 61 29.10 14.99 4.90
N GLY A 62 28.24 14.70 5.88
CA GLY A 62 26.81 15.01 5.86
C GLY A 62 26.00 14.11 4.91
N LEU A 63 24.73 14.45 4.70
CA LEU A 63 23.84 13.74 3.80
C LEU A 63 24.13 14.14 2.34
N LYS A 64 24.48 13.13 1.54
CA LYS A 64 24.70 13.31 0.10
C LYS A 64 23.35 13.40 -0.64
N LEU A 65 23.14 14.52 -1.31
CA LEU A 65 21.95 14.80 -2.13
C LEU A 65 22.33 14.90 -3.61
N TYR A 66 21.33 14.75 -4.47
CA TYR A 66 21.45 14.62 -5.92
C TYR A 66 20.49 15.58 -6.60
N LYS A 67 20.89 16.23 -7.68
CA LYS A 67 20.00 17.01 -8.55
C LYS A 67 20.14 16.49 -9.98
N LYS A 68 19.03 16.27 -10.66
CA LYS A 68 19.02 15.84 -12.07
C LYS A 68 19.57 16.97 -12.94
N GLN A 69 20.58 16.69 -13.77
CA GLN A 69 21.16 17.64 -14.71
C GLN A 69 21.46 16.94 -16.03
N GLY A 70 20.59 17.14 -17.03
CA GLY A 70 20.63 16.37 -18.28
C GLY A 70 20.40 14.87 -18.01
N ASP A 71 21.26 14.03 -18.59
CA ASP A 71 21.26 12.57 -18.36
C ASP A 71 22.00 12.16 -17.07
N GLY A 72 22.62 13.12 -16.38
CA GLY A 72 23.43 12.89 -15.18
C GLY A 72 22.80 13.41 -13.89
N HIS A 73 23.54 13.22 -12.80
CA HIS A 73 23.23 13.80 -11.50
C HIS A 73 24.42 14.61 -11.01
N VAL A 74 24.16 15.82 -10.50
CA VAL A 74 25.13 16.53 -9.67
C VAL A 74 24.87 16.24 -8.21
N THR A 75 25.94 16.16 -7.42
CA THR A 75 25.84 15.81 -6.00
C THR A 75 26.24 16.97 -5.13
N ALA A 76 25.52 17.17 -4.04
CA ALA A 76 25.85 18.11 -2.98
C ALA A 76 25.79 17.42 -1.61
N GLN A 77 26.28 18.10 -0.57
CA GLN A 77 26.28 17.59 0.80
C GLN A 77 25.57 18.58 1.73
N ALA A 78 24.57 18.07 2.46
CA ALA A 78 23.89 18.80 3.52
C ALA A 78 24.46 18.36 4.87
N ARG A 79 25.06 19.29 5.63
CA ARG A 79 25.65 19.00 6.94
C ARG A 79 24.77 19.40 8.11
N ASN A 80 23.98 20.45 7.93
CA ASN A 80 23.14 21.07 8.95
C ASN A 80 21.78 21.49 8.35
N CYS A 81 20.89 22.05 9.17
CA CYS A 81 19.57 22.47 8.71
C CYS A 81 19.61 23.57 7.64
N GLU A 82 20.54 24.52 7.75
CA GLU A 82 20.69 25.60 6.77
C GLU A 82 21.07 25.05 5.38
N SER A 83 22.10 24.19 5.32
CA SER A 83 22.54 23.57 4.06
C SER A 83 21.51 22.60 3.49
N LEU A 84 20.82 21.83 4.34
CA LEU A 84 19.74 20.93 3.92
C LEU A 84 18.56 21.71 3.31
N GLY A 85 18.08 22.75 4.01
CA GLY A 85 16.99 23.59 3.53
C GLY A 85 17.35 24.34 2.26
N LYS A 86 18.58 24.84 2.13
CA LYS A 86 19.07 25.47 0.90
C LYS A 86 19.09 24.50 -0.28
N LEU A 87 19.68 23.31 -0.09
CA LEU A 87 19.78 22.32 -1.16
C LEU A 87 18.41 21.79 -1.59
N SER A 88 17.47 21.61 -0.65
CA SER A 88 16.09 21.23 -0.97
C SER A 88 15.40 22.26 -1.89
N LYS A 89 15.56 23.56 -1.61
CA LYS A 89 15.05 24.65 -2.45
C LYS A 89 15.70 24.72 -3.83
N GLU A 90 16.87 24.11 -3.97
CA GLU A 90 17.60 23.97 -5.24
C GLU A 90 17.30 22.62 -5.91
N ASP A 91 16.20 21.94 -5.59
CA ASP A 91 15.77 20.65 -6.17
C ASP A 91 16.74 19.49 -5.96
N TYR A 92 17.58 19.54 -4.91
CA TYR A 92 18.38 18.40 -4.52
C TYR A 92 17.56 17.40 -3.69
N TYR A 93 17.71 16.11 -3.98
CA TYR A 93 16.98 15.02 -3.35
C TYR A 93 17.91 13.86 -2.93
N GLY A 94 17.46 13.01 -2.00
CA GLY A 94 18.22 11.86 -1.50
C GLY A 94 18.37 10.77 -2.56
N GLY A 95 19.56 10.19 -2.70
CA GLY A 95 19.80 9.14 -3.70
C GLY A 95 19.12 7.83 -3.32
N GLY A 96 17.93 7.57 -3.86
CA GLY A 96 17.12 6.38 -3.55
C GLY A 96 16.06 6.63 -2.47
N SER A 97 15.06 5.75 -2.42
CA SER A 97 13.85 5.90 -1.58
C SER A 97 14.12 6.06 -0.08
N ASN A 98 15.09 5.30 0.47
CA ASN A 98 15.47 5.43 1.88
C ASN A 98 16.10 6.81 2.19
N ASN A 99 16.93 7.32 1.27
CA ASN A 99 17.57 8.62 1.45
C ASN A 99 16.58 9.77 1.31
N ILE A 100 15.55 9.61 0.45
CA ILE A 100 14.42 10.55 0.37
C ILE A 100 13.66 10.60 1.70
N GLY A 101 13.38 9.43 2.31
CA GLY A 101 12.75 9.37 3.62
C GLY A 101 13.55 10.07 4.71
N ILE A 102 14.86 9.79 4.78
CA ILE A 102 15.78 10.42 5.74
C ILE A 102 15.85 11.93 5.49
N GLN A 103 15.96 12.37 4.24
CA GLN A 103 15.97 13.78 3.88
C GLN A 103 14.69 14.47 4.36
N ASN A 104 13.51 13.92 4.04
CA ASN A 104 12.22 14.50 4.41
C ASN A 104 12.07 14.59 5.93
N TYR A 105 12.44 13.52 6.65
CA TYR A 105 12.42 13.51 8.12
C TYR A 105 13.26 14.64 8.72
N GLN A 106 14.48 14.80 8.23
CA GLN A 106 15.40 15.84 8.73
C GLN A 106 14.96 17.24 8.32
N LEU A 107 14.41 17.41 7.12
CA LEU A 107 13.80 18.67 6.70
C LEU A 107 12.65 19.06 7.62
N SER A 108 11.76 18.13 7.97
CA SER A 108 10.65 18.37 8.90
C SER A 108 11.16 18.78 10.29
N LEU A 109 12.19 18.12 10.84
CA LEU A 109 12.81 18.52 12.11
C LEU A 109 13.44 19.91 12.03
N CYS A 110 14.19 20.19 10.98
CA CYS A 110 14.81 21.50 10.76
C CYS A 110 13.77 22.63 10.63
N ARG A 111 12.65 22.37 9.96
CA ARG A 111 11.52 23.31 9.87
C ARG A 111 10.86 23.52 11.23
N ALA A 112 10.67 22.46 12.01
CA ALA A 112 10.13 22.57 13.36
C ALA A 112 11.03 23.43 14.27
N ILE A 113 12.35 23.25 14.21
CA ILE A 113 13.32 24.09 14.95
C ILE A 113 13.21 25.56 14.51
N ALA A 114 13.11 25.83 13.20
CA ALA A 114 12.99 27.19 12.68
C ALA A 114 11.67 27.88 13.08
N LEU A 115 10.57 27.12 13.14
CA LEU A 115 9.27 27.62 13.63
C LEU A 115 9.29 27.90 15.13
N LEU A 116 10.00 27.08 15.90
CA LEU A 116 10.12 27.28 17.35
C LEU A 116 10.78 28.62 17.69
N GLY A 117 11.72 29.09 16.86
CA GLY A 117 12.33 30.42 17.01
C GLY A 117 11.35 31.59 16.77
N GLN A 118 10.19 31.33 16.16
CA GLN A 118 9.17 32.33 15.85
C GLN A 118 7.93 32.22 16.75
N ALA A 119 7.79 31.10 17.47
CA ALA A 119 6.64 30.81 18.31
C ALA A 119 6.49 31.80 19.48
N LYS A 120 5.24 32.04 19.88
CA LYS A 120 4.90 32.84 21.07
C LYS A 120 4.18 31.97 22.11
N PRO A 121 4.20 32.36 23.40
CA PRO A 121 3.32 31.74 24.38
C PRO A 121 1.85 32.01 24.03
N ALA A 122 1.05 30.95 23.90
CA ALA A 122 -0.37 31.05 23.58
C ALA A 122 -1.18 31.63 24.76
N ARG A 123 -2.26 32.35 24.46
CA ARG A 123 -3.19 32.87 25.47
C ARG A 123 -4.26 31.85 25.83
N VAL A 124 -4.74 31.09 24.85
CA VAL A 124 -5.74 30.03 24.99
C VAL A 124 -5.12 28.72 24.57
N SER A 125 -5.39 27.63 25.29
CA SER A 125 -4.95 26.30 24.87
C SER A 125 -6.07 25.29 25.07
N TYR A 126 -6.44 24.63 23.97
CA TYR A 126 -7.29 23.43 23.97
C TYR A 126 -6.48 22.15 23.71
N LEU A 127 -5.16 22.30 23.54
CA LEU A 127 -4.21 21.21 23.32
C LEU A 127 -3.47 20.81 24.60
N ARG A 128 -3.51 21.62 25.66
CA ARG A 128 -2.75 21.36 26.90
C ARG A 128 -2.94 19.95 27.45
N ASP A 129 -4.17 19.47 27.47
CA ASP A 129 -4.52 18.14 27.99
C ASP A 129 -4.56 17.05 26.90
N PHE A 130 -4.20 17.40 25.65
CA PHE A 130 -4.05 16.42 24.59
C PHE A 130 -2.84 15.53 24.87
N VAL A 131 -3.02 14.22 24.79
CA VAL A 131 -1.96 13.22 24.93
C VAL A 131 -2.01 12.34 23.69
N LEU A 132 -0.85 12.11 23.07
CA LEU A 132 -0.74 11.24 21.92
C LEU A 132 -0.75 9.78 22.41
N ASN A 133 -1.93 9.16 22.43
CA ASN A 133 -2.14 7.78 22.86
C ASN A 133 -3.10 7.05 21.90
N ALA A 134 -3.46 5.80 22.21
CA ALA A 134 -4.33 5.01 21.34
C ALA A 134 -5.71 5.64 21.05
N VAL A 135 -6.24 6.48 21.96
CA VAL A 135 -7.53 7.19 21.77
C VAL A 135 -7.35 8.45 20.91
N ALA A 136 -6.13 8.96 20.75
CA ALA A 136 -5.86 10.16 19.97
C ALA A 136 -6.29 10.02 18.49
N VAL A 137 -6.33 8.79 17.94
CA VAL A 137 -6.77 8.55 16.56
C VAL A 137 -8.22 8.93 16.29
N ASP A 138 -9.04 9.06 17.35
CA ASP A 138 -10.44 9.52 17.27
C ASP A 138 -10.59 11.04 17.20
N VAL A 139 -9.49 11.77 17.41
CA VAL A 139 -9.47 13.24 17.32
C VAL A 139 -8.36 13.76 16.41
N LEU A 140 -7.42 12.92 15.97
CA LEU A 140 -6.43 13.31 14.97
C LEU A 140 -7.11 13.49 13.60
N PRO A 141 -6.73 14.50 12.81
CA PRO A 141 -7.34 14.71 11.49
C PRO A 141 -6.82 13.69 10.49
N ALA A 142 -7.69 13.22 9.59
CA ALA A 142 -7.34 12.28 8.52
C ALA A 142 -6.04 12.61 7.73
N ILE A 143 -5.76 13.90 7.53
CA ILE A 143 -4.60 14.38 6.75
C ILE A 143 -3.24 14.10 7.38
N VAL A 144 -3.17 13.74 8.66
CA VAL A 144 -1.90 13.31 9.28
C VAL A 144 -1.46 11.94 8.81
N ASN A 145 -2.33 11.21 8.12
CA ASN A 145 -1.98 9.95 7.47
C ASN A 145 -1.08 10.22 6.26
N LEU A 146 0.06 9.52 6.19
CA LEU A 146 1.02 9.70 5.12
C LEU A 146 0.66 8.78 3.96
N TYR A 147 0.10 9.35 2.89
CA TYR A 147 -0.03 8.65 1.63
C TYR A 147 0.81 9.29 0.53
N PRO A 148 1.42 8.48 -0.33
CA PRO A 148 2.33 8.97 -1.36
C PRO A 148 1.63 9.55 -2.58
N SER A 149 0.33 9.31 -2.78
CA SER A 149 -0.38 9.77 -3.97
C SER A 149 -0.97 11.16 -3.76
N CYS A 150 -0.86 12.00 -4.78
CA CYS A 150 -1.42 13.35 -4.76
C CYS A 150 -2.94 13.39 -4.59
N GLU A 151 -3.62 12.34 -4.99
CA GLU A 151 -5.07 12.29 -4.89
C GLU A 151 -5.55 12.02 -3.48
N PHE A 152 -4.84 11.12 -2.80
CA PHE A 152 -5.11 10.88 -1.41
C PHE A 152 -4.89 12.14 -0.60
N ILE A 153 -3.89 12.95 -0.94
CA ILE A 153 -3.71 14.28 -0.34
C ILE A 153 -4.97 15.14 -0.55
N CYS A 154 -5.57 15.19 -1.75
CA CYS A 154 -6.81 15.95 -1.94
C CYS A 154 -7.98 15.39 -1.10
N TYR A 155 -8.15 14.06 -1.00
CA TYR A 155 -9.16 13.46 -0.13
C TYR A 155 -8.93 13.78 1.34
N ALA A 156 -7.69 13.72 1.78
CA ALA A 156 -7.31 13.98 3.15
C ALA A 156 -7.43 15.47 3.51
N VAL A 157 -7.17 16.37 2.56
CA VAL A 157 -7.48 17.81 2.65
C VAL A 157 -8.98 18.03 2.85
N ALA A 158 -9.83 17.42 2.00
CA ALA A 158 -11.28 17.53 2.14
C ALA A 158 -11.79 16.91 3.46
N ALA A 159 -11.16 15.83 3.93
CA ALA A 159 -11.46 15.21 5.20
C ALA A 159 -11.05 16.09 6.40
N ASN A 160 -9.93 16.80 6.30
CA ASN A 160 -9.48 17.79 7.28
C ASN A 160 -10.46 18.98 7.37
N GLU A 161 -10.93 19.50 6.24
CA GLU A 161 -11.96 20.55 6.19
C GLU A 161 -13.29 20.12 6.84
N ARG A 162 -13.61 18.82 6.75
CA ARG A 162 -14.79 18.21 7.36
C ARG A 162 -14.57 17.69 8.77
N ALA A 163 -13.39 17.95 9.35
CA ALA A 163 -13.01 17.46 10.68
C ALA A 163 -13.23 15.95 10.86
N ILE A 164 -12.91 15.15 9.84
CA ILE A 164 -13.04 13.69 9.89
C ILE A 164 -11.85 13.10 10.67
N PRO A 165 -12.10 12.32 11.75
CA PRO A 165 -11.06 11.64 12.50
C PRO A 165 -10.29 10.62 11.67
N LEU A 166 -9.02 10.40 12.01
CA LEU A 166 -8.15 9.39 11.42
C LEU A 166 -8.77 7.98 11.52
N SER A 167 -9.36 7.63 12.66
CA SER A 167 -10.02 6.33 12.89
C SER A 167 -11.26 6.09 12.05
N THR A 168 -11.93 7.17 11.60
CA THR A 168 -13.11 7.08 10.72
C THR A 168 -12.70 7.04 9.26
N PHE A 169 -11.65 7.79 8.92
CA PHE A 169 -11.16 7.88 7.55
C PHE A 169 -10.49 6.60 7.07
N GLU A 170 -9.78 5.91 7.97
CA GLU A 170 -8.97 4.75 7.63
C GLU A 170 -9.19 3.58 8.57
N LYS A 171 -9.09 2.36 8.03
CA LYS A 171 -9.18 1.16 8.85
C LYS A 171 -7.87 0.98 9.62
N ILE A 172 -7.86 1.50 10.84
CA ILE A 172 -6.76 1.28 11.78
C ILE A 172 -6.80 -0.18 12.25
N LEU A 173 -5.69 -0.88 12.04
CA LEU A 173 -5.53 -2.26 12.50
C LEU A 173 -5.03 -2.30 13.94
N VAL A 174 -3.99 -1.51 14.22
CA VAL A 174 -3.31 -1.46 15.52
C VAL A 174 -2.82 -0.04 15.77
N VAL A 175 -2.85 0.40 17.04
CA VAL A 175 -2.16 1.60 17.49
C VAL A 175 -1.22 1.19 18.62
N ASP A 176 0.08 1.29 18.37
CA ASP A 176 1.10 1.12 19.40
C ASP A 176 1.41 2.49 20.01
N VAL A 177 1.61 2.53 21.32
CA VAL A 177 1.99 3.74 22.05
C VAL A 177 3.43 3.56 22.52
N GLU A 178 4.33 4.42 22.06
CA GLU A 178 5.77 4.38 22.37
C GLU A 178 6.17 5.71 23.02
N ASP A 179 6.33 5.74 24.34
CA ASP A 179 6.67 6.96 25.11
C ASP A 179 5.75 8.16 24.79
N ASP A 180 6.20 9.08 23.92
CA ASP A 180 5.49 10.28 23.48
C ASP A 180 4.98 10.19 22.02
N ASP A 181 5.12 9.02 21.40
CA ASP A 181 4.72 8.70 20.03
C ASP A 181 3.53 7.73 20.00
N ILE A 182 2.81 7.73 18.88
CA ILE A 182 1.98 6.59 18.49
C ILE A 182 2.36 6.07 17.12
N VAL A 183 2.29 4.75 16.94
CA VAL A 183 2.44 4.08 15.65
C VAL A 183 1.10 3.51 15.24
N VAL A 184 0.51 4.09 14.20
CA VAL A 184 -0.75 3.66 13.60
C VAL A 184 -0.45 2.71 12.45
N TRP A 185 -0.96 1.49 12.54
CA TRP A 185 -0.85 0.46 11.50
C TRP A 185 -2.13 0.36 10.69
N ASN A 186 -2.01 0.32 9.37
CA ASN A 186 -3.09 0.00 8.45
C ASN A 186 -2.69 -1.15 7.51
N THR A 187 -3.56 -1.52 6.55
CA THR A 187 -3.37 -2.70 5.69
C THR A 187 -2.19 -2.63 4.72
N GLY A 188 -1.48 -1.50 4.61
CA GLY A 188 -0.33 -1.38 3.69
C GLY A 188 0.76 -0.41 4.13
N TRP A 189 0.58 0.28 5.26
CA TRP A 189 1.41 1.37 5.72
C TRP A 189 1.42 1.41 7.24
N MET A 190 2.45 2.05 7.77
CA MET A 190 2.46 2.47 9.16
C MET A 190 2.91 3.91 9.27
N VAL A 191 2.29 4.63 10.20
CA VAL A 191 2.53 6.04 10.46
C VAL A 191 2.85 6.22 11.93
N ARG A 192 4.06 6.67 12.21
CA ARG A 192 4.49 7.19 13.50
C ARG A 192 4.15 8.67 13.58
N LEU A 193 3.42 9.06 14.60
CA LEU A 193 3.10 10.43 14.93
C LEU A 193 3.90 10.83 16.17
N THR A 194 4.51 12.01 16.13
CA THR A 194 5.35 12.56 17.19
C THR A 194 5.01 14.03 17.41
N ILE A 195 4.71 14.42 18.66
CA ILE A 195 4.51 15.82 19.01
C ILE A 195 5.90 16.48 19.17
N LEU A 196 6.26 17.38 18.26
CA LEU A 196 7.56 18.05 18.32
C LEU A 196 7.55 19.28 19.22
N ALA A 197 6.50 20.10 19.16
CA ALA A 197 6.40 21.33 19.95
C ALA A 197 4.95 21.84 20.07
N ARG A 198 4.73 22.75 21.03
CA ARG A 198 3.47 23.49 21.24
C ARG A 198 3.74 24.97 21.50
N GLY A 199 2.86 25.82 21.01
CA GLY A 199 2.94 27.27 21.11
C GLY A 199 2.02 27.93 20.09
N ASP A 200 1.95 29.25 20.13
CA ASP A 200 1.27 30.06 19.12
C ASP A 200 2.22 30.25 17.93
N PHE A 201 2.02 29.48 16.86
CA PHE A 201 2.90 29.49 15.68
C PHE A 201 2.35 30.34 14.53
N ASP A 202 1.04 30.60 14.50
CA ASP A 202 0.40 31.41 13.46
C ASP A 202 -0.02 32.83 13.92
N ALA A 203 0.24 33.16 15.19
CA ALA A 203 -0.05 34.43 15.85
C ALA A 203 -1.56 34.72 16.09
N ASP A 204 -2.40 33.69 16.17
CA ASP A 204 -3.82 33.83 16.50
C ASP A 204 -4.11 33.85 18.03
N ASN A 205 -3.07 33.68 18.87
CA ASN A 205 -3.10 33.55 20.33
C ASN A 205 -3.67 32.22 20.87
N MET A 206 -3.94 31.25 20.00
CA MET A 206 -4.27 29.88 20.34
C MET A 206 -3.00 29.03 20.42
N ASP A 207 -3.10 27.90 21.09
CA ASP A 207 -2.01 26.95 21.22
C ASP A 207 -2.12 25.96 20.07
N ASP A 208 -1.11 25.96 19.22
CA ASP A 208 -0.94 25.00 18.14
C ASP A 208 0.12 23.97 18.49
N MET A 209 0.18 22.94 17.69
CA MET A 209 1.07 21.81 17.84
C MET A 209 1.78 21.51 16.53
N LEU A 210 3.11 21.42 16.60
CA LEU A 210 3.91 20.84 15.54
C LEU A 210 3.88 19.32 15.67
N LEU A 211 3.17 18.67 14.76
CA LEU A 211 3.03 17.22 14.69
C LEU A 211 3.86 16.69 13.53
N LEU A 212 4.89 15.90 13.83
CA LEU A 212 5.63 15.16 12.83
C LEU A 212 4.91 13.85 12.56
N SER A 213 4.56 13.64 11.30
CA SER A 213 4.11 12.34 10.83
C SER A 213 5.22 11.74 10.00
N SER A 214 5.74 10.59 10.41
CA SER A 214 6.72 9.80 9.66
C SER A 214 6.23 8.38 9.44
N GLY A 215 6.54 7.76 8.32
CA GLY A 215 5.94 6.48 8.00
C GLY A 215 6.52 5.86 6.75
N GLY A 216 6.03 4.67 6.45
CA GLY A 216 6.43 3.93 5.28
C GLY A 216 5.46 2.81 4.97
N ALA A 217 5.56 2.30 3.75
CA ALA A 217 4.81 1.13 3.35
C ALA A 217 5.22 -0.06 4.24
N THR A 218 4.27 -0.91 4.62
CA THR A 218 4.56 -2.16 5.33
C THR A 218 5.34 -3.14 4.45
N GLU A 219 5.31 -2.94 3.12
CA GLU A 219 6.08 -3.67 2.12
C GLU A 219 6.70 -2.68 1.12
N GLY A 220 7.93 -2.91 0.66
CA GLY A 220 8.65 -2.01 -0.25
C GLY A 220 9.62 -1.06 0.47
N SER A 221 10.04 0.01 -0.22
CA SER A 221 11.07 0.95 0.26
C SER A 221 10.56 2.38 0.47
N LEU A 222 9.25 2.60 0.31
CA LEU A 222 8.69 3.93 0.42
C LEU A 222 8.70 4.37 1.88
N SER A 223 9.31 5.52 2.13
CA SER A 223 9.35 6.19 3.41
C SER A 223 9.13 7.68 3.22
N THR A 224 8.48 8.30 4.20
CA THR A 224 8.00 9.66 4.11
C THR A 224 7.97 10.27 5.51
N ALA A 225 8.22 11.57 5.59
CA ALA A 225 7.88 12.37 6.75
C ALA A 225 7.28 13.69 6.28
N ASN A 226 6.31 14.22 7.02
CA ASN A 226 5.70 15.52 6.82
C ASN A 226 5.54 16.20 8.18
N LEU A 227 5.80 17.50 8.24
CA LEU A 227 5.45 18.34 9.37
C LEU A 227 4.06 18.96 9.18
N TYR A 228 3.22 18.85 10.21
CA TYR A 228 1.90 19.47 10.27
C TYR A 228 1.86 20.49 11.41
N LEU A 229 1.23 21.65 11.15
CA LEU A 229 0.80 22.59 12.17
C LEU A 229 -0.68 22.31 12.47
N VAL A 230 -0.96 21.92 13.70
CA VAL A 230 -2.25 21.38 14.14
C VAL A 230 -2.81 22.26 15.25
N THR A 231 -4.06 22.68 15.12
CA THR A 231 -4.78 23.44 16.17
C THR A 231 -6.02 22.68 16.62
N ARG A 232 -6.65 23.18 17.68
CA ARG A 232 -7.94 22.66 18.17
C ARG A 232 -8.85 23.83 18.52
N ASP A 233 -10.00 23.90 17.86
CA ASP A 233 -10.88 25.07 18.00
C ASP A 233 -11.64 25.09 19.36
N GLU A 234 -11.91 23.92 19.96
CA GLU A 234 -12.57 23.78 21.27
C GLU A 234 -12.21 22.44 21.98
N PRO A 235 -12.45 22.29 23.31
CA PRO A 235 -12.18 21.04 24.00
C PRO A 235 -13.00 19.88 23.41
N GLY A 236 -12.34 18.75 23.15
CA GLY A 236 -13.02 17.57 22.60
C GLY A 236 -13.17 17.55 21.07
N ALA A 237 -13.04 18.70 20.38
CA ALA A 237 -13.11 18.73 18.92
C ALA A 237 -12.02 17.88 18.26
N VAL A 238 -12.30 17.42 17.05
CA VAL A 238 -11.29 16.85 16.15
C VAL A 238 -10.29 17.96 15.84
N LEU A 239 -9.02 17.62 15.96
CA LEU A 239 -7.89 18.48 15.63
C LEU A 239 -7.95 18.86 14.16
N ARG A 240 -7.47 20.06 13.84
CA ARG A 240 -7.46 20.59 12.47
C ARG A 240 -6.03 20.93 12.06
N VAL A 241 -5.62 20.47 10.89
CA VAL A 241 -4.37 20.95 10.28
C VAL A 241 -4.63 22.31 9.66
N ILE A 242 -3.83 23.29 10.07
CA ILE A 242 -3.86 24.68 9.58
C ILE A 242 -2.64 25.03 8.74
N GLY A 243 -1.62 24.17 8.75
CA GLY A 243 -0.50 24.26 7.82
C GLY A 243 0.17 22.90 7.62
N ALA A 244 0.53 22.58 6.38
CA ALA A 244 1.28 21.38 6.05
C ALA A 244 2.50 21.70 5.18
N GLU A 245 3.54 20.89 5.30
CA GLU A 245 4.73 20.90 4.46
C GLU A 245 4.35 20.66 2.97
N ARG A 246 4.38 21.74 2.18
CA ARG A 246 3.96 21.78 0.77
C ARG A 246 5.08 21.30 -0.15
N GLU A 247 5.22 19.99 -0.37
CA GLU A 247 6.19 19.52 -1.38
C GLU A 247 5.73 18.43 -2.34
N ARG A 248 4.55 17.80 -2.18
CA ARG A 248 4.25 16.62 -3.00
C ARG A 248 3.43 16.83 -4.26
N CYS A 249 2.71 17.94 -4.42
CA CYS A 249 1.72 18.07 -5.50
C CYS A 249 1.62 19.47 -6.13
N PRO A 250 2.73 20.07 -6.61
CA PRO A 250 2.72 21.42 -7.17
C PRO A 250 1.77 21.57 -8.38
N ASP A 251 1.57 20.52 -9.19
CA ASP A 251 0.89 20.63 -10.49
C ASP A 251 -0.56 20.10 -10.52
N ARG A 252 -1.11 19.64 -9.39
CA ARG A 252 -2.39 18.90 -9.37
C ARG A 252 -3.51 19.57 -8.58
N GLY A 253 -3.57 20.91 -8.54
CA GLY A 253 -4.70 21.73 -8.07
C GLY A 253 -5.74 21.03 -7.19
N CYS A 254 -5.41 20.72 -5.93
CA CYS A 254 -6.48 20.42 -4.96
C CYS A 254 -7.19 21.76 -4.67
N PRO A 255 -8.53 21.82 -4.67
CA PRO A 255 -9.29 23.09 -4.60
C PRO A 255 -9.24 23.82 -3.24
N SER A 256 -8.23 23.59 -2.40
CA SER A 256 -8.10 24.27 -1.10
C SER A 256 -6.83 25.15 -1.07
N PRO A 257 -6.97 26.46 -1.28
CA PRO A 257 -5.84 27.39 -1.24
C PRO A 257 -5.28 27.66 0.18
N SER A 258 -5.94 27.21 1.25
CA SER A 258 -5.65 27.66 2.63
C SER A 258 -4.65 26.81 3.43
N LEU A 259 -4.24 25.63 2.95
CA LEU A 259 -3.46 24.65 3.75
C LEU A 259 -1.93 24.76 3.63
N PHE A 260 -1.41 25.71 2.85
CA PHE A 260 0.01 25.75 2.49
C PHE A 260 0.68 27.08 2.89
N PHE A 261 1.42 27.07 4.00
CA PHE A 261 1.95 28.30 4.63
C PHE A 261 3.46 28.56 4.47
N TYR A 262 4.27 27.53 4.19
CA TYR A 262 5.72 27.63 4.43
C TYR A 262 6.53 28.48 3.43
N GLU A 263 5.95 28.93 2.31
CA GLU A 263 6.65 29.82 1.37
C GLU A 263 6.44 31.32 1.68
N HIS A 264 5.44 31.70 2.49
CA HIS A 264 5.03 33.10 2.65
C HIS A 264 5.53 33.80 3.92
N LEU A 265 6.31 33.12 4.77
CA LEU A 265 6.96 33.75 5.93
C LEU A 265 8.18 34.63 5.58
N GLY A 266 8.35 34.98 4.30
CA GLY A 266 9.15 36.10 3.84
C GLY A 266 8.31 37.04 2.97
N LEU A 267 7.81 38.14 3.58
CA LEU A 267 7.02 39.25 3.00
C LEU A 267 5.49 39.02 2.91
N ILE A 268 4.79 39.67 3.84
CA ILE A 268 3.34 39.87 3.84
C ILE A 268 2.94 40.79 2.68
N ALA A 269 2.11 40.30 1.75
CA ALA A 269 1.21 41.12 0.95
C ALA A 269 -0.13 40.39 0.80
N VAL A 270 -1.19 40.99 1.34
CA VAL A 270 -2.57 40.54 1.29
C VAL A 270 -3.11 40.77 -0.13
N HIS A 271 -3.65 39.74 -0.78
CA HIS A 271 -4.46 39.89 -1.99
C HIS A 271 -5.90 39.44 -1.70
N GLU A 272 -6.85 40.35 -1.96
CA GLU A 272 -8.30 40.10 -1.99
C GLU A 272 -8.67 39.25 -3.22
N GLU A 273 -9.46 38.18 -3.03
CA GLU A 273 -10.06 37.40 -4.11
C GLU A 273 -11.42 37.98 -4.55
N GLU A 274 -11.56 38.27 -5.84
CA GLU A 274 -12.85 38.53 -6.49
C GLU A 274 -13.50 37.20 -6.94
N GLY A 275 -14.76 37.00 -6.56
CA GLY A 275 -15.53 35.80 -6.88
C GLY A 275 -15.98 35.72 -8.34
N VAL A 276 -15.87 34.52 -8.92
CA VAL A 276 -16.46 34.17 -10.21
C VAL A 276 -17.55 33.11 -10.01
N GLY A 277 -18.81 33.52 -10.21
CA GLY A 277 -19.96 32.62 -10.23
C GLY A 277 -20.16 31.98 -11.60
N GLY A 278 -20.17 30.65 -11.66
CA GLY A 278 -20.62 29.86 -12.82
C GLY A 278 -22.08 29.42 -12.66
N PRO A 279 -22.84 29.24 -13.76
CA PRO A 279 -24.26 28.92 -13.71
C PRO A 279 -24.52 27.44 -13.43
N ILE A 280 -25.45 27.18 -12.51
CA ILE A 280 -26.01 25.84 -12.24
C ILE A 280 -27.14 25.59 -13.25
N VAL A 281 -27.01 24.54 -14.06
CA VAL A 281 -28.11 24.02 -14.90
C VAL A 281 -28.73 22.83 -14.17
N SER A 282 -29.97 22.97 -13.72
CA SER A 282 -30.76 21.85 -13.16
C SER A 282 -31.57 21.19 -14.28
N GLU A 283 -31.29 19.93 -14.61
CA GLU A 283 -32.17 19.12 -15.46
C GLU A 283 -33.27 18.43 -14.64
N ARG A 284 -34.47 18.44 -15.22
CA ARG A 284 -35.74 17.99 -14.65
C ARG A 284 -35.98 16.53 -15.08
N SER A 285 -36.21 15.64 -14.11
CA SER A 285 -36.55 14.23 -14.34
C SER A 285 -38.07 14.07 -14.49
N ASP A 286 -38.58 14.04 -15.71
CA ASP A 286 -39.92 13.53 -16.00
C ASP A 286 -39.79 12.43 -17.07
N ALA A 287 -40.01 11.17 -16.66
CA ALA A 287 -40.03 10.01 -17.55
C ALA A 287 -41.46 9.78 -18.05
N GLY A 288 -41.68 9.97 -19.36
CA GLY A 288 -42.95 9.66 -20.01
C GLY A 288 -42.90 9.76 -21.53
N ALA A 289 -42.95 8.59 -22.18
CA ALA A 289 -43.35 8.31 -23.57
C ALA A 289 -42.53 8.89 -24.76
N ALA A 290 -41.75 8.00 -25.38
CA ALA A 290 -41.64 7.67 -26.82
C ALA A 290 -41.84 8.74 -27.93
N ASP A 291 -41.50 10.01 -27.69
CA ASP A 291 -41.05 10.88 -28.78
C ASP A 291 -39.56 10.66 -29.00
N ALA A 292 -39.12 10.66 -30.27
CA ALA A 292 -37.72 10.58 -30.66
C ALA A 292 -36.99 11.85 -30.19
N GLY A 293 -36.70 11.90 -28.89
CA GLY A 293 -35.90 12.93 -28.28
C GLY A 293 -34.52 13.01 -28.93
N PRO A 294 -33.78 14.10 -28.69
CA PRO A 294 -32.41 14.20 -29.16
C PRO A 294 -31.62 12.95 -28.72
N PRO A 295 -30.70 12.44 -29.57
CA PRO A 295 -29.90 11.28 -29.22
C PRO A 295 -29.15 11.54 -27.90
N TYR A 296 -29.01 10.49 -27.10
CA TYR A 296 -28.30 10.55 -25.83
C TYR A 296 -26.84 10.91 -26.11
N PRO A 297 -26.32 12.01 -25.54
CA PRO A 297 -24.96 12.44 -25.81
C PRO A 297 -23.96 11.42 -25.27
N VAL A 298 -22.80 11.35 -25.92
CA VAL A 298 -21.65 10.62 -25.40
C VAL A 298 -21.23 11.27 -24.08
N TRP A 299 -21.04 10.45 -23.06
CA TRP A 299 -20.53 10.88 -21.77
C TRP A 299 -19.23 10.13 -21.46
N TRP A 300 -18.26 10.80 -20.85
CA TRP A 300 -17.05 10.16 -20.35
C TRP A 300 -16.63 10.79 -19.03
N LEU A 301 -15.96 10.00 -18.21
CA LEU A 301 -15.44 10.41 -16.94
C LEU A 301 -14.18 11.26 -17.16
N GLN A 302 -14.25 12.54 -16.78
CA GLN A 302 -13.07 13.40 -16.65
C GLN A 302 -12.37 13.10 -15.31
N ASN A 303 -11.75 11.91 -15.20
CA ASN A 303 -10.91 11.56 -14.06
C ASN A 303 -9.42 11.75 -14.42
N ARG A 304 -8.66 12.28 -13.44
CA ARG A 304 -7.22 12.51 -13.46
C ARG A 304 -6.35 11.31 -13.84
N TRP A 305 -6.80 10.08 -13.62
CA TRP A 305 -6.01 8.89 -13.98
C TRP A 305 -6.11 8.50 -15.46
N PHE A 306 -7.23 8.78 -16.13
CA PHE A 306 -7.51 8.17 -17.43
C PHE A 306 -7.63 9.17 -18.57
N LEU A 307 -8.42 10.23 -18.48
CA LEU A 307 -8.70 11.02 -19.69
C LEU A 307 -8.87 12.49 -19.35
N TRP A 308 -7.77 13.25 -19.43
CA TRP A 308 -7.85 14.70 -19.59
C TRP A 308 -8.23 15.01 -21.04
N LEU A 309 -9.52 14.83 -21.33
CA LEU A 309 -10.15 15.21 -22.58
C LEU A 309 -11.16 16.31 -22.28
N GLU A 310 -10.86 17.53 -22.69
CA GLU A 310 -11.82 18.63 -22.72
C GLU A 310 -12.80 18.45 -23.88
N SER A 311 -12.39 17.75 -24.95
CA SER A 311 -13.25 17.35 -26.07
C SER A 311 -12.77 16.07 -26.75
N LEU A 312 -13.65 15.36 -27.46
CA LEU A 312 -13.27 14.17 -28.25
C LEU A 312 -12.32 14.51 -29.41
N ASP A 313 -12.32 15.75 -29.91
CA ASP A 313 -11.38 16.21 -30.94
C ASP A 313 -9.93 16.24 -30.42
N GLN A 314 -9.75 16.34 -29.10
CA GLN A 314 -8.42 16.25 -28.48
C GLN A 314 -7.85 14.83 -28.52
N ILE A 315 -8.63 13.76 -28.81
CA ILE A 315 -8.09 12.39 -28.84
C ILE A 315 -7.07 12.23 -29.99
N ASP A 316 -7.20 12.98 -31.08
CA ASP A 316 -6.19 13.01 -32.15
C ASP A 316 -4.99 13.91 -31.82
N ALA A 317 -5.22 14.97 -31.04
CA ALA A 317 -4.17 15.86 -30.52
C ALA A 317 -3.38 15.24 -29.35
N LEU A 318 -4.00 14.31 -28.61
CA LEU A 318 -3.37 13.32 -27.74
C LEU A 318 -2.56 12.29 -28.55
N ARG A 319 -1.93 12.71 -29.66
CA ARG A 319 -0.62 12.17 -30.02
C ARG A 319 0.24 12.33 -28.78
N MET A 320 0.20 11.28 -27.96
CA MET A 320 0.88 11.07 -26.69
C MET A 320 2.04 12.04 -26.59
N ASP A 321 1.79 13.22 -26.02
CA ASP A 321 2.87 14.19 -25.94
C ASP A 321 3.94 13.51 -25.12
N LYS A 322 5.20 13.64 -25.55
CA LYS A 322 6.33 12.82 -25.08
C LYS A 322 6.38 12.74 -23.54
N GLY A 323 5.85 13.74 -22.82
CA GLY A 323 5.78 13.75 -21.36
C GLY A 323 4.83 12.74 -20.71
N SER A 324 3.79 12.25 -21.39
CA SER A 324 2.80 11.33 -20.80
C SER A 324 3.28 9.88 -20.71
N PHE A 325 4.21 9.47 -21.58
CA PHE A 325 4.88 8.17 -21.54
C PHE A 325 6.31 8.30 -21.04
N HIS A 326 6.52 8.08 -19.73
CA HIS A 326 7.85 7.99 -19.10
C HIS A 326 8.90 8.93 -19.72
N ASP A 327 8.70 10.25 -19.63
CA ASP A 327 9.65 11.27 -20.10
C ASP A 327 10.12 11.12 -21.57
N GLY A 328 9.26 10.59 -22.46
CA GLY A 328 9.54 10.41 -23.88
C GLY A 328 10.34 9.16 -24.20
N GLN A 329 10.54 8.29 -23.22
CA GLN A 329 11.34 7.09 -23.38
C GLN A 329 10.56 5.94 -24.06
N GLY A 330 9.23 5.97 -24.07
CA GLY A 330 8.38 4.88 -24.60
C GLY A 330 8.42 3.62 -23.73
N ILE A 331 7.37 2.79 -23.81
CA ILE A 331 7.21 1.59 -22.99
C ILE A 331 8.20 0.52 -23.45
N PRO A 332 9.13 0.03 -22.62
CA PRO A 332 10.02 -1.05 -23.01
C PRO A 332 9.25 -2.36 -23.09
N LEU A 333 9.35 -3.03 -24.23
CA LEU A 333 8.74 -4.33 -24.49
C LEU A 333 9.80 -5.33 -24.91
N TYR A 334 9.52 -6.60 -24.67
CA TYR A 334 10.44 -7.71 -24.81
C TYR A 334 9.74 -8.86 -25.53
N SER A 335 10.44 -9.57 -26.39
CA SER A 335 9.96 -10.81 -26.98
C SER A 335 11.06 -11.85 -26.94
N ARG A 336 10.71 -13.12 -26.84
CA ARG A 336 11.65 -14.23 -26.99
C ARG A 336 11.54 -14.78 -28.40
N LYS A 337 12.63 -14.68 -29.16
CA LYS A 337 12.73 -15.25 -30.50
C LYS A 337 14.02 -16.05 -30.60
N ASP A 338 13.90 -17.33 -30.96
CA ASP A 338 15.04 -18.24 -31.09
C ASP A 338 15.91 -18.37 -29.83
N GLY A 339 15.33 -18.16 -28.66
CA GLY A 339 16.03 -18.20 -27.36
C GLY A 339 16.60 -16.86 -26.89
N ASP A 340 16.71 -15.88 -27.78
CA ASP A 340 17.21 -14.54 -27.47
C ASP A 340 16.08 -13.60 -27.02
N LEU A 341 16.42 -12.71 -26.08
CA LEU A 341 15.52 -11.66 -25.60
C LEU A 341 15.69 -10.40 -26.47
N ILE A 342 14.70 -10.13 -27.32
CA ILE A 342 14.65 -8.93 -28.16
C ILE A 342 13.97 -7.81 -27.38
N LYS A 343 14.64 -6.66 -27.24
CA LYS A 343 14.08 -5.46 -26.60
C LYS A 343 13.65 -4.43 -27.64
N THR A 344 12.46 -3.87 -27.48
CA THR A 344 11.92 -2.78 -28.28
C THR A 344 11.21 -1.76 -27.38
N ARG A 345 10.68 -0.67 -27.96
CA ARG A 345 9.90 0.34 -27.24
C ARG A 345 8.66 0.73 -28.03
N ALA A 346 7.52 0.87 -27.34
CA ALA A 346 6.31 1.43 -27.91
C ALA A 346 6.23 2.93 -27.60
N TYR A 347 6.07 3.75 -28.65
CA TYR A 347 5.98 5.21 -28.56
C TYR A 347 4.58 5.76 -28.88
N SER A 348 3.60 4.87 -29.09
CA SER A 348 2.21 5.20 -29.35
C SER A 348 1.31 4.02 -29.01
N CYS A 349 0.00 4.25 -28.86
CA CYS A 349 -0.98 3.16 -28.72
C CYS A 349 -0.93 2.18 -29.88
N ASP A 350 -0.87 2.67 -31.12
CA ASP A 350 -0.80 1.81 -32.29
C ASP A 350 0.46 0.93 -32.26
N ALA A 351 1.59 1.49 -31.82
CA ALA A 351 2.83 0.74 -31.66
C ALA A 351 2.72 -0.29 -30.53
N LEU A 352 2.15 0.08 -29.37
CA LEU A 352 1.95 -0.81 -28.23
C LEU A 352 1.03 -1.98 -28.60
N GLU A 353 -0.12 -1.71 -29.22
CA GLU A 353 -1.04 -2.75 -29.67
C GLU A 353 -0.42 -3.66 -30.73
N LYS A 354 0.32 -3.07 -31.68
CA LYS A 354 1.01 -3.83 -32.73
C LYS A 354 2.06 -4.76 -32.12
N LEU A 355 2.95 -4.23 -31.29
CA LEU A 355 4.02 -4.99 -30.66
C LEU A 355 3.45 -6.08 -29.73
N THR A 356 2.39 -5.78 -28.98
CA THR A 356 1.72 -6.78 -28.15
C THR A 356 1.16 -7.93 -28.99
N ARG A 357 0.54 -7.64 -30.15
CA ARG A 357 0.08 -8.69 -31.09
C ARG A 357 1.21 -9.49 -31.72
N GLU A 358 2.39 -8.89 -31.86
CA GLU A 358 3.61 -9.57 -32.32
C GLU A 358 4.26 -10.44 -31.22
N GLY A 359 3.64 -10.54 -30.04
CA GLY A 359 4.15 -11.35 -28.93
C GLY A 359 5.21 -10.65 -28.09
N TYR A 360 5.25 -9.32 -28.12
CA TYR A 360 6.05 -8.55 -27.17
C TYR A 360 5.27 -8.31 -25.86
N PHE A 361 5.97 -8.41 -24.73
CA PHE A 361 5.46 -8.23 -23.37
C PHE A 361 6.35 -7.27 -22.57
N GLY A 362 5.83 -6.61 -21.55
CA GLY A 362 6.59 -5.72 -20.66
C GLY A 362 7.64 -6.49 -19.88
N GLY A 363 8.82 -5.90 -19.68
CA GLY A 363 9.93 -6.56 -18.99
C GLY A 363 10.99 -5.62 -18.43
N GLY A 364 11.89 -6.18 -17.62
CA GLY A 364 12.83 -5.43 -16.78
C GLY A 364 12.31 -5.27 -15.35
N ASP A 365 12.81 -4.27 -14.62
CA ASP A 365 12.28 -3.90 -13.29
C ASP A 365 10.84 -3.32 -13.38
N GLN A 366 10.38 -3.02 -14.60
CA GLN A 366 8.99 -2.71 -14.89
C GLN A 366 8.21 -4.01 -15.06
N TYR A 367 7.14 -4.10 -14.31
CA TYR A 367 6.41 -5.32 -14.16
C TYR A 367 5.38 -5.52 -15.29
N PRO A 368 5.04 -6.77 -15.67
CA PRO A 368 4.11 -7.04 -16.78
C PRO A 368 2.76 -6.34 -16.72
N TRP A 369 2.26 -5.98 -15.52
CA TRP A 369 0.99 -5.28 -15.36
C TRP A 369 1.01 -3.84 -15.88
N GLU A 370 2.12 -3.09 -15.78
CA GLU A 370 2.19 -1.71 -16.32
C GLU A 370 1.84 -1.67 -17.81
N GLN A 371 2.27 -2.70 -18.57
CA GLN A 371 1.89 -2.85 -19.98
C GLN A 371 0.39 -3.10 -20.15
N HIS A 372 -0.24 -3.87 -19.27
CA HIS A 372 -1.67 -4.16 -19.35
C HIS A 372 -2.51 -2.90 -19.12
N ASP A 373 -2.09 -2.05 -18.18
CA ASP A 373 -2.73 -0.76 -17.87
C ASP A 373 -2.64 0.17 -19.08
N ASP A 374 -1.42 0.33 -19.64
CA ASP A 374 -1.18 1.14 -20.83
C ASP A 374 -1.97 0.63 -22.05
N LEU A 375 -2.10 -0.69 -22.19
CA LEU A 375 -2.84 -1.30 -23.30
C LEU A 375 -4.36 -1.13 -23.13
N ALA A 376 -4.89 -1.29 -21.90
CA ALA A 376 -6.29 -1.05 -21.58
C ALA A 376 -6.65 0.42 -21.85
N TYR A 377 -5.80 1.33 -21.39
CA TYR A 377 -5.88 2.76 -21.67
C TYR A 377 -5.93 3.06 -23.18
N CYS A 378 -5.00 2.49 -23.94
CA CYS A 378 -4.92 2.69 -25.37
C CYS A 378 -6.16 2.23 -26.12
N ARG A 379 -6.75 1.12 -25.68
CA ARG A 379 -8.01 0.61 -26.24
C ARG A 379 -9.21 1.47 -25.88
N ALA A 380 -9.24 2.01 -24.67
CA ALA A 380 -10.28 2.95 -24.25
C ALA A 380 -10.26 4.20 -25.15
N LEU A 381 -9.09 4.78 -25.40
CA LEU A 381 -8.93 5.88 -26.36
C LEU A 381 -9.41 5.51 -27.77
N ALA A 382 -9.01 4.33 -28.26
CA ALA A 382 -9.41 3.87 -29.60
C ALA A 382 -10.93 3.68 -29.72
N LEU A 383 -11.60 3.25 -28.64
CA LEU A 383 -13.05 3.13 -28.57
C LEU A 383 -13.73 4.50 -28.52
N LEU A 384 -13.21 5.43 -27.72
CA LEU A 384 -13.73 6.79 -27.61
C LEU A 384 -13.64 7.58 -28.93
N LYS A 385 -12.69 7.27 -29.82
CA LYS A 385 -12.67 7.87 -31.17
C LYS A 385 -13.85 7.45 -32.04
N ARG A 386 -14.50 6.32 -31.72
CA ARG A 386 -15.53 5.69 -32.56
C ARG A 386 -16.93 5.79 -31.98
N VAL A 387 -17.03 6.16 -30.70
CA VAL A 387 -18.30 6.25 -29.98
C VAL A 387 -19.23 7.27 -30.63
N LYS A 388 -20.52 6.94 -30.68
CA LYS A 388 -21.57 7.83 -31.18
C LYS A 388 -22.60 8.12 -30.09
N PRO A 389 -23.38 9.20 -30.22
CA PRO A 389 -24.58 9.37 -29.42
C PRO A 389 -25.54 8.18 -29.62
N ALA A 390 -26.04 7.61 -28.53
CA ALA A 390 -26.99 6.50 -28.59
C ALA A 390 -28.41 7.00 -28.89
N LYS A 391 -29.23 6.20 -29.59
CA LYS A 391 -30.65 6.49 -29.81
C LYS A 391 -31.51 6.07 -28.62
N THR A 392 -31.10 5.00 -27.94
CA THR A 392 -31.79 4.44 -26.78
C THR A 392 -30.76 4.18 -25.68
N SER A 393 -31.06 4.56 -24.44
CA SER A 393 -30.19 4.28 -23.31
C SER A 393 -30.93 3.58 -22.19
N HIS A 394 -30.43 2.40 -21.84
CA HIS A 394 -30.80 1.67 -20.62
C HIS A 394 -29.72 1.81 -19.52
N LEU A 395 -28.67 2.58 -19.80
CA LEU A 395 -27.48 2.74 -18.95
C LEU A 395 -27.32 4.14 -18.36
N ARG A 396 -28.12 5.11 -18.81
CA ARG A 396 -28.08 6.49 -18.31
C ARG A 396 -28.30 6.59 -16.80
N ALA A 397 -29.13 5.71 -16.23
CA ALA A 397 -29.39 5.64 -14.79
C ALA A 397 -28.49 4.63 -14.06
N PHE A 398 -27.68 3.84 -14.78
CA PHE A 398 -26.80 2.86 -14.16
C PHE A 398 -25.64 3.57 -13.44
N ARG A 399 -25.39 3.18 -12.20
CA ARG A 399 -24.36 3.70 -11.29
C ARG A 399 -23.71 2.54 -10.57
N LEU A 400 -22.44 2.69 -10.20
CA LEU A 400 -21.79 1.76 -9.27
C LEU A 400 -22.28 2.05 -7.84
N ASN A 401 -23.41 1.44 -7.49
CA ASN A 401 -24.04 1.53 -6.17
C ASN A 401 -24.41 0.12 -5.64
N SER A 402 -25.09 0.04 -4.49
CA SER A 402 -25.43 -1.23 -3.83
C SER A 402 -26.09 -2.28 -4.73
N ASN A 403 -26.82 -1.86 -5.77
CA ASN A 403 -27.54 -2.76 -6.67
C ASN A 403 -26.72 -3.11 -7.94
N ALA A 404 -25.61 -2.41 -8.19
CA ALA A 404 -24.82 -2.59 -9.41
C ALA A 404 -24.29 -4.03 -9.56
N LEU A 405 -23.95 -4.68 -8.45
CA LEU A 405 -23.41 -6.05 -8.44
C LEU A 405 -24.41 -7.09 -8.95
N ASP A 406 -25.72 -6.80 -8.85
CA ASP A 406 -26.78 -7.68 -9.37
C ASP A 406 -26.98 -7.55 -10.88
N TYR A 407 -26.32 -6.57 -11.50
CA TYR A 407 -26.39 -6.34 -12.94
C TYR A 407 -25.04 -6.51 -13.64
N LEU A 408 -23.92 -6.52 -12.91
CA LEU A 408 -22.60 -6.72 -13.51
C LEU A 408 -22.36 -8.19 -13.88
N PRO A 409 -21.73 -8.46 -15.03
CA PRO A 409 -21.31 -9.82 -15.39
C PRO A 409 -20.22 -10.33 -14.44
N ALA A 410 -20.20 -11.63 -14.21
CA ALA A 410 -19.19 -12.36 -13.45
C ALA A 410 -17.76 -12.10 -13.97
N ALA A 411 -17.57 -11.95 -15.29
CA ALA A 411 -16.23 -11.72 -15.86
C ALA A 411 -15.53 -10.44 -15.37
N VAL A 412 -16.27 -9.50 -14.77
CA VAL A 412 -15.73 -8.24 -14.22
C VAL A 412 -14.80 -8.47 -13.01
N ILE A 413 -14.88 -9.62 -12.33
CA ILE A 413 -14.05 -9.90 -11.13
C ILE A 413 -12.58 -10.30 -11.41
N LEU A 414 -12.11 -10.06 -12.65
CA LEU A 414 -10.74 -10.26 -13.13
C LEU A 414 -10.13 -11.63 -12.75
N PRO A 415 -10.66 -12.75 -13.28
CA PRO A 415 -10.24 -14.08 -12.84
C PRO A 415 -8.74 -14.31 -13.10
N VAL A 416 -8.01 -14.86 -12.11
CA VAL A 416 -6.54 -15.05 -12.20
C VAL A 416 -6.13 -16.42 -12.76
N THR A 417 -7.10 -17.34 -12.91
CA THR A 417 -6.87 -18.67 -13.45
C THR A 417 -7.78 -18.91 -14.65
N CYS A 418 -7.29 -19.67 -15.65
CA CYS A 418 -8.08 -19.94 -16.85
C CYS A 418 -9.39 -20.66 -16.55
N ASP A 419 -9.40 -21.57 -15.57
CA ASP A 419 -10.62 -22.22 -15.08
C ASP A 419 -11.68 -21.21 -14.58
N ARG A 420 -11.27 -20.24 -13.73
CA ARG A 420 -12.20 -19.21 -13.26
C ARG A 420 -12.65 -18.28 -14.39
N ILE A 421 -11.82 -18.04 -15.41
CA ILE A 421 -12.23 -17.29 -16.61
C ILE A 421 -13.36 -18.03 -17.32
N CYS A 422 -13.25 -19.35 -17.51
CA CYS A 422 -14.31 -20.13 -18.15
C CYS A 422 -15.58 -20.18 -17.31
N ARG A 423 -15.48 -20.39 -16.00
CA ARG A 423 -16.66 -20.35 -15.11
C ARG A 423 -17.35 -18.98 -15.09
N ALA A 424 -16.57 -17.90 -15.09
CA ALA A 424 -17.14 -16.56 -15.20
C ALA A 424 -17.83 -16.33 -16.55
N HIS A 425 -17.25 -16.85 -17.63
CA HIS A 425 -17.87 -16.79 -18.96
C HIS A 425 -19.19 -17.59 -19.03
N GLU A 426 -19.22 -18.81 -18.49
CA GLU A 426 -20.42 -19.64 -18.38
C GLU A 426 -21.50 -18.98 -17.51
N ALA A 427 -21.10 -18.35 -16.41
CA ALA A 427 -21.98 -17.57 -15.54
C ALA A 427 -22.59 -16.38 -16.30
N ASP A 428 -21.78 -15.64 -17.06
CA ASP A 428 -22.26 -14.53 -17.91
C ASP A 428 -23.27 -15.00 -18.96
N GLN A 429 -22.98 -16.13 -19.64
CA GLN A 429 -23.91 -16.73 -20.61
C GLN A 429 -25.22 -17.20 -19.96
N SER A 430 -25.16 -17.63 -18.71
CA SER A 430 -26.31 -18.12 -17.94
C SER A 430 -27.09 -17.00 -17.24
N GLY A 431 -26.70 -15.73 -17.41
CA GLY A 431 -27.34 -14.60 -16.73
C GLY A 431 -27.12 -14.59 -15.21
N ILE A 432 -26.03 -15.20 -14.73
CA ILE A 432 -25.66 -15.20 -13.31
C ILE A 432 -24.85 -13.94 -13.02
N PRO A 433 -25.38 -12.98 -12.23
CA PRO A 433 -24.67 -11.74 -11.95
C PRO A 433 -23.51 -11.96 -10.99
N LEU A 434 -22.60 -10.99 -10.96
CA LEU A 434 -21.41 -10.98 -10.12
C LEU A 434 -21.72 -11.25 -8.63
N SER A 435 -22.79 -10.66 -8.11
CA SER A 435 -23.23 -10.84 -6.71
C SER A 435 -23.56 -12.29 -6.34
N ARG A 436 -23.92 -13.12 -7.32
CA ARG A 436 -24.23 -14.55 -7.13
C ARG A 436 -23.07 -15.46 -7.52
N PHE A 437 -22.25 -15.04 -8.46
CA PHE A 437 -21.08 -15.79 -8.90
C PHE A 437 -19.98 -15.83 -7.85
N GLU A 438 -19.68 -14.69 -7.23
CA GLU A 438 -18.57 -14.57 -6.28
C GLU A 438 -19.08 -14.12 -4.90
N LYS A 439 -18.47 -14.65 -3.85
CA LYS A 439 -18.78 -14.25 -2.49
C LYS A 439 -18.16 -12.88 -2.17
N ILE A 440 -18.95 -11.84 -2.38
CA ILE A 440 -18.55 -10.46 -2.08
C ILE A 440 -18.48 -10.27 -0.56
N ARG A 441 -17.30 -9.94 -0.05
CA ARG A 441 -17.04 -9.68 1.38
C ARG A 441 -17.33 -8.25 1.77
N ARG A 442 -16.95 -7.31 0.90
CA ARG A 442 -17.11 -5.88 1.14
C ARG A 442 -17.20 -5.16 -0.20
N VAL A 443 -17.94 -4.06 -0.21
CA VAL A 443 -17.88 -3.07 -1.30
C VAL A 443 -17.70 -1.69 -0.67
N GLN A 444 -16.84 -0.88 -1.29
CA GLN A 444 -16.64 0.52 -0.95
C GLN A 444 -16.98 1.33 -2.19
N TRP A 445 -18.02 2.13 -2.09
CA TRP A 445 -18.45 3.04 -3.14
C TRP A 445 -17.63 4.32 -3.00
N MET A 446 -16.84 4.66 -4.02
CA MET A 446 -16.00 5.87 -4.04
C MET A 446 -16.70 7.03 -4.75
N GLY A 447 -17.73 6.72 -5.55
CA GLY A 447 -18.58 7.68 -6.23
C GLY A 447 -19.67 6.98 -7.03
N GLU A 448 -20.35 7.74 -7.88
CA GLU A 448 -21.40 7.22 -8.78
C GLU A 448 -20.86 6.30 -9.89
N ASP A 449 -19.58 6.49 -10.25
CA ASP A 449 -18.91 5.81 -11.35
C ASP A 449 -17.71 4.97 -10.87
N GLU A 450 -17.50 4.85 -9.55
CA GLU A 450 -16.34 4.17 -8.97
C GLU A 450 -16.69 3.31 -7.75
N ALA A 451 -16.18 2.08 -7.73
CA ALA A 451 -16.33 1.16 -6.62
C ALA A 451 -15.08 0.30 -6.41
N VAL A 452 -14.87 -0.15 -5.19
CA VAL A 452 -13.89 -1.19 -4.86
C VAL A 452 -14.63 -2.38 -4.29
N VAL A 453 -14.42 -3.55 -4.89
CA VAL A 453 -15.09 -4.81 -4.56
C VAL A 453 -14.05 -5.76 -3.97
N TRP A 454 -14.30 -6.24 -2.76
CA TRP A 454 -13.49 -7.26 -2.11
C TRP A 454 -14.22 -8.60 -2.11
N THR A 455 -13.53 -9.65 -2.53
CA THR A 455 -13.97 -11.04 -2.42
C THR A 455 -13.20 -11.73 -1.29
N GLU A 456 -13.25 -13.05 -1.22
CA GLU A 456 -12.38 -13.79 -0.29
C GLU A 456 -10.90 -13.66 -0.61
N ASP A 457 -10.54 -13.58 -1.90
CA ASP A 457 -9.16 -13.63 -2.37
C ASP A 457 -8.75 -12.41 -3.21
N ARG A 458 -9.68 -11.50 -3.55
CA ARG A 458 -9.42 -10.38 -4.47
C ARG A 458 -9.86 -9.02 -3.97
N LYS A 459 -9.22 -8.01 -4.55
CA LYS A 459 -9.64 -6.62 -4.51
C LYS A 459 -9.71 -6.09 -5.95
N VAL A 460 -10.88 -5.65 -6.39
CA VAL A 460 -11.13 -5.14 -7.74
C VAL A 460 -11.71 -3.74 -7.67
N PHE A 461 -10.99 -2.78 -8.23
CA PHE A 461 -11.44 -1.42 -8.51
C PHE A 461 -12.22 -1.41 -9.82
N LEU A 462 -13.42 -0.85 -9.80
CA LEU A 462 -14.31 -0.70 -10.94
C LEU A 462 -14.49 0.78 -11.22
N THR A 463 -14.25 1.18 -12.47
CA THR A 463 -14.39 2.56 -12.93
C THR A 463 -15.18 2.59 -14.23
N ILE A 464 -16.31 3.29 -14.22
CA ILE A 464 -17.04 3.60 -15.45
C ILE A 464 -16.29 4.72 -16.18
N ILE A 465 -15.68 4.39 -17.32
CA ILE A 465 -14.89 5.34 -18.12
C ILE A 465 -15.80 6.18 -19.01
N ALA A 466 -16.76 5.55 -19.69
CA ALA A 466 -17.60 6.24 -20.65
C ALA A 466 -18.93 5.53 -20.94
N ARG A 467 -19.86 6.29 -21.51
CA ARG A 467 -21.17 5.83 -22.00
C ARG A 467 -21.38 6.38 -23.41
N GLY A 468 -21.88 5.54 -24.31
CA GLY A 468 -22.26 5.91 -25.66
C GLY A 468 -22.47 4.68 -26.55
N ASP A 469 -22.88 4.89 -27.78
CA ASP A 469 -23.04 3.82 -28.76
C ASP A 469 -21.68 3.48 -29.38
N PHE A 470 -20.95 2.57 -28.72
CA PHE A 470 -19.63 2.10 -29.16
C PHE A 470 -19.76 1.00 -30.22
N THR A 471 -20.87 0.28 -30.24
CA THR A 471 -21.15 -0.81 -31.19
C THR A 471 -21.82 -0.34 -32.49
N SER A 472 -22.29 0.90 -32.56
CA SER A 472 -23.10 1.47 -33.63
C SER A 472 -24.45 0.75 -33.86
N ASP A 473 -25.01 0.11 -32.84
CA ASP A 473 -26.33 -0.53 -32.89
C ASP A 473 -27.48 0.42 -32.48
N GLY A 474 -27.13 1.63 -32.01
CA GLY A 474 -28.06 2.65 -31.55
C GLY A 474 -28.44 2.53 -30.07
N ILE A 475 -27.92 1.53 -29.35
CA ILE A 475 -28.08 1.35 -27.91
C ILE A 475 -26.86 1.93 -27.19
N ASP A 476 -27.09 2.49 -26.02
CA ASP A 476 -26.04 3.02 -25.16
C ASP A 476 -25.25 1.86 -24.54
N ASP A 477 -23.94 1.84 -24.75
CA ASP A 477 -22.99 0.91 -24.15
C ASP A 477 -22.19 1.60 -23.03
N LEU A 478 -21.66 0.80 -22.12
CA LEU A 478 -20.86 1.20 -20.97
C LEU A 478 -19.44 0.71 -21.15
N LEU A 479 -18.49 1.64 -21.21
CA LEU A 479 -17.08 1.35 -21.15
C LEU A 479 -16.66 1.30 -19.68
N LEU A 480 -16.44 0.10 -19.15
CA LEU A 480 -16.06 -0.17 -17.78
C LEU A 480 -14.63 -0.68 -17.74
N MET A 481 -13.82 -0.18 -16.82
CA MET A 481 -12.53 -0.76 -16.51
C MET A 481 -12.56 -1.42 -15.14
N ALA A 482 -12.00 -2.61 -15.06
CA ALA A 482 -11.73 -3.29 -13.82
C ALA A 482 -10.21 -3.38 -13.66
N GLN A 483 -9.70 -2.92 -12.51
CA GLN A 483 -8.31 -3.00 -12.11
C GLN A 483 -8.26 -3.81 -10.82
N GLY A 484 -7.40 -4.79 -10.68
CA GLY A 484 -7.43 -5.58 -9.46
C GLY A 484 -6.53 -6.78 -9.45
N GLY A 485 -6.08 -7.10 -8.24
CA GLY A 485 -5.22 -8.24 -7.95
C GLY A 485 -5.76 -9.04 -6.76
N LEU A 486 -4.89 -9.87 -6.21
CA LEU A 486 -5.17 -10.55 -4.94
C LEU A 486 -5.32 -9.49 -3.84
N VAL A 487 -6.10 -9.75 -2.77
CA VAL A 487 -6.33 -8.75 -1.68
C VAL A 487 -5.03 -8.12 -1.16
N ASP A 488 -3.95 -8.91 -1.19
CA ASP A 488 -2.62 -8.54 -0.71
C ASP A 488 -1.64 -8.10 -1.78
N TRP A 489 -2.03 -8.23 -3.05
CA TRP A 489 -1.20 -7.86 -4.17
C TRP A 489 -1.95 -6.79 -4.96
N PRO A 490 -1.64 -5.51 -4.69
CA PRO A 490 -2.40 -4.39 -5.24
C PRO A 490 -2.28 -4.28 -6.76
N GLU A 491 -1.33 -4.99 -7.35
CA GLU A 491 -1.00 -4.97 -8.76
C GLU A 491 -1.57 -6.23 -9.42
N GLY A 492 -2.57 -6.04 -10.28
CA GLY A 492 -3.16 -7.13 -11.05
C GLY A 492 -3.60 -6.65 -12.42
N ALA A 493 -4.09 -7.57 -13.25
CA ALA A 493 -4.29 -7.29 -14.68
C ALA A 493 -5.49 -6.37 -14.90
N ASP A 494 -5.23 -5.17 -15.43
CA ASP A 494 -6.28 -4.27 -15.89
C ASP A 494 -7.02 -4.87 -17.09
N ARG A 495 -8.36 -4.83 -17.01
CA ARG A 495 -9.21 -5.20 -18.14
C ARG A 495 -10.25 -4.14 -18.42
N LEU A 496 -10.39 -3.87 -19.71
CA LEU A 496 -11.40 -3.00 -20.26
C LEU A 496 -12.55 -3.87 -20.77
N PHE A 497 -13.76 -3.54 -20.36
CA PHE A 497 -15.00 -4.17 -20.74
C PHE A 497 -15.88 -3.16 -21.48
N LEU A 498 -16.40 -3.56 -22.62
CA LEU A 498 -17.53 -2.90 -23.25
C LEU A 498 -18.78 -3.70 -22.91
N LEU A 499 -19.66 -3.10 -22.13
CA LEU A 499 -20.88 -3.72 -21.63
C LEU A 499 -22.09 -3.08 -22.30
N THR A 500 -23.11 -3.86 -22.62
CA THR A 500 -24.38 -3.34 -23.15
C THR A 500 -25.55 -3.82 -22.32
N ARG A 501 -26.70 -3.18 -22.49
CA ARG A 501 -27.94 -3.54 -21.78
C ARG A 501 -29.13 -3.30 -22.68
N GLU A 502 -29.85 -4.38 -22.99
CA GLU A 502 -30.97 -4.37 -23.94
C GLU A 502 -32.28 -3.89 -23.30
N GLU A 503 -32.43 -4.00 -21.97
CA GLU A 503 -33.61 -3.57 -21.22
C GLU A 503 -33.24 -2.95 -19.86
N PRO A 504 -34.04 -2.02 -19.28
CA PRO A 504 -33.68 -1.29 -18.05
C PRO A 504 -33.31 -2.14 -16.83
N ASP A 505 -33.81 -3.38 -16.74
CA ASP A 505 -33.60 -4.29 -15.61
C ASP A 505 -32.79 -5.54 -16.01
N ALA A 506 -32.36 -5.66 -17.27
CA ALA A 506 -31.56 -6.79 -17.72
C ALA A 506 -30.16 -6.79 -17.09
N MET A 507 -29.50 -7.94 -17.00
CA MET A 507 -28.07 -7.98 -16.65
C MET A 507 -27.25 -7.32 -17.78
N LEU A 508 -26.18 -6.63 -17.42
CA LEU A 508 -25.20 -6.13 -18.40
C LEU A 508 -24.54 -7.31 -19.10
N ARG A 509 -24.46 -7.24 -20.44
CA ARG A 509 -23.80 -8.24 -21.26
C ARG A 509 -22.44 -7.74 -21.71
N VAL A 510 -21.42 -8.59 -21.62
CA VAL A 510 -20.08 -8.30 -22.17
C VAL A 510 -20.14 -8.37 -23.69
N VAL A 511 -19.95 -7.24 -24.36
CA VAL A 511 -19.79 -7.15 -25.83
C VAL A 511 -18.34 -7.36 -26.23
N MET A 512 -17.43 -6.77 -25.45
CA MET A 512 -15.99 -6.90 -25.63
C MET A 512 -15.33 -6.95 -24.26
N ALA A 513 -14.31 -7.80 -24.12
CA ALA A 513 -13.35 -7.71 -23.03
C ALA A 513 -11.94 -7.75 -23.62
N THR A 514 -11.01 -6.98 -23.06
CA THR A 514 -9.59 -7.13 -23.44
C THR A 514 -9.11 -8.55 -23.12
N PRO A 515 -8.26 -9.15 -23.97
CA PRO A 515 -7.73 -10.50 -23.74
C PRO A 515 -7.13 -10.60 -22.34
N GLY A 516 -7.53 -11.63 -21.60
CA GLY A 516 -6.95 -11.96 -20.30
C GLY A 516 -5.64 -12.74 -20.44
N LEU A 517 -5.04 -13.10 -19.30
CA LEU A 517 -3.77 -13.83 -19.19
C LEU A 517 -3.78 -15.28 -19.73
N CYS A 518 -4.85 -15.73 -20.38
CA CYS A 518 -5.02 -17.09 -20.90
C CYS A 518 -5.12 -17.16 -22.43
N PRO A 519 -4.10 -16.70 -23.20
CA PRO A 519 -4.10 -16.89 -24.64
C PRO A 519 -4.03 -18.39 -24.97
N GLY A 520 -4.99 -18.88 -25.76
CA GLY A 520 -5.04 -20.26 -26.26
C GLY A 520 -5.87 -21.26 -25.44
N TYR A 521 -6.54 -20.82 -24.37
CA TYR A 521 -7.50 -21.65 -23.64
C TYR A 521 -8.91 -21.38 -24.21
N GLU A 522 -9.35 -22.21 -25.15
CA GLU A 522 -10.77 -22.22 -25.55
C GLU A 522 -11.56 -22.86 -24.40
N CYS A 523 -12.56 -22.14 -23.87
CA CYS A 523 -13.55 -22.75 -23.00
C CYS A 523 -14.40 -23.67 -23.87
N SER A 524 -13.87 -24.85 -24.18
CA SER A 524 -14.61 -25.86 -24.91
C SER A 524 -15.74 -26.30 -23.98
N ALA A 525 -16.94 -25.81 -24.25
CA ALA A 525 -18.15 -26.51 -23.85
C ALA A 525 -18.10 -27.87 -24.55
N SER A 526 -17.49 -28.87 -23.90
CA SER A 526 -17.69 -30.24 -24.32
C SER A 526 -19.15 -30.57 -24.02
N ASP A 527 -19.96 -30.65 -25.08
CA ASP A 527 -21.36 -31.07 -25.13
C ASP A 527 -21.61 -32.50 -24.58
N THR A 528 -20.73 -33.03 -23.71
CA THR A 528 -20.79 -34.43 -23.24
C THR A 528 -20.90 -34.65 -21.74
N ASP A 529 -20.89 -33.62 -20.87
CA ASP A 529 -20.93 -33.88 -19.40
C ASP A 529 -21.97 -33.08 -18.59
N LEU A 530 -22.82 -32.28 -19.22
CA LEU A 530 -23.84 -31.47 -18.51
C LEU A 530 -25.22 -32.15 -18.30
N GLU A 531 -25.42 -33.40 -18.77
CA GLU A 531 -26.60 -34.21 -18.40
C GLU A 531 -26.41 -35.10 -17.16
N THR A 532 -25.24 -35.08 -16.51
CA THR A 532 -24.98 -35.85 -15.27
C THR A 532 -24.93 -35.02 -13.99
N ALA A 533 -25.53 -33.82 -13.98
CA ALA A 533 -25.93 -33.16 -12.75
C ALA A 533 -27.25 -33.78 -12.21
N VAL A 534 -27.25 -35.11 -12.03
CA VAL A 534 -28.28 -35.85 -11.32
C VAL A 534 -27.90 -35.89 -9.84
N ALA A 535 -28.77 -35.32 -8.99
CA ALA A 535 -28.94 -35.62 -7.58
C ALA A 535 -27.69 -36.03 -6.77
N TRP A 536 -27.03 -35.06 -6.13
CA TRP A 536 -25.94 -35.26 -5.17
C TRP A 536 -26.35 -35.88 -3.82
N ASP A 537 -27.55 -36.47 -3.70
CA ASP A 537 -28.05 -37.04 -2.44
C ASP A 537 -28.11 -38.58 -2.41
N SER A 538 -27.60 -39.29 -3.41
CA SER A 538 -27.58 -40.76 -3.37
C SER A 538 -26.57 -41.45 -4.30
N ALA A 539 -25.30 -41.04 -4.27
CA ALA A 539 -24.23 -41.85 -4.84
C ALA A 539 -23.83 -42.98 -3.86
N PRO A 540 -23.76 -44.25 -4.30
CA PRO A 540 -23.27 -45.36 -3.47
C PRO A 540 -21.79 -45.18 -3.15
N GLU A 541 -21.38 -45.68 -1.97
CA GLU A 541 -20.02 -45.65 -1.38
C GLU A 541 -18.91 -45.37 -2.40
N THR A 542 -18.38 -44.16 -2.28
CA THR A 542 -17.27 -43.60 -3.04
C THR A 542 -16.09 -44.56 -3.05
N VAL A 543 -15.56 -44.84 -4.23
CA VAL A 543 -14.20 -45.39 -4.38
C VAL A 543 -13.26 -44.41 -3.67
N ASP A 544 -12.57 -44.87 -2.62
CA ASP A 544 -11.53 -44.14 -1.89
C ASP A 544 -10.37 -43.79 -2.83
N LEU A 545 -10.57 -42.75 -3.66
CA LEU A 545 -9.50 -42.19 -4.45
C LEU A 545 -8.60 -41.38 -3.52
N PRO A 546 -7.27 -41.62 -3.53
CA PRO A 546 -6.36 -40.87 -2.68
C PRO A 546 -6.39 -39.39 -3.05
N TYR A 547 -6.27 -38.53 -2.05
CA TYR A 547 -6.14 -37.09 -2.20
C TYR A 547 -4.83 -36.78 -2.94
N PRO A 548 -4.88 -36.05 -4.07
CA PRO A 548 -3.69 -35.77 -4.87
C PRO A 548 -2.72 -34.88 -4.10
N VAL A 549 -1.44 -35.03 -4.40
CA VAL A 549 -0.40 -34.11 -3.94
C VAL A 549 -0.65 -32.74 -4.55
N TRP A 550 -0.60 -31.71 -3.73
CA TRP A 550 -0.74 -30.30 -4.14
C TRP A 550 0.48 -29.51 -3.71
N TRP A 551 0.89 -28.51 -4.49
CA TRP A 551 1.95 -27.57 -4.13
C TRP A 551 1.70 -26.18 -4.71
N THR A 552 2.32 -25.18 -4.09
CA THR A 552 2.27 -23.79 -4.54
C THR A 552 3.05 -23.60 -5.86
N PRO A 553 2.58 -22.73 -6.77
CA PRO A 553 3.32 -22.37 -7.98
C PRO A 553 4.73 -21.82 -7.73
N SER A 554 5.05 -21.34 -6.51
CA SER A 554 6.37 -20.77 -6.22
C SER A 554 7.54 -21.76 -6.34
N PHE A 555 7.28 -23.07 -6.39
CA PHE A 555 8.32 -24.06 -6.68
C PHE A 555 8.72 -24.13 -8.16
N ASP A 556 7.93 -23.56 -9.07
CA ASP A 556 8.07 -23.71 -10.52
C ASP A 556 8.20 -25.18 -10.97
N LEU A 557 7.35 -26.03 -10.39
CA LEU A 557 7.23 -27.46 -10.75
C LEU A 557 5.92 -27.67 -11.51
N LYS A 558 6.00 -28.24 -12.73
CA LYS A 558 4.80 -28.64 -13.50
C LYS A 558 4.30 -30.02 -13.11
N ALA A 559 5.18 -30.89 -12.63
CA ALA A 559 4.89 -32.25 -12.19
C ALA A 559 5.97 -32.75 -11.21
N LEU A 560 5.66 -33.77 -10.41
CA LEU A 560 6.57 -34.32 -9.39
C LEU A 560 7.82 -34.97 -10.00
N ASP A 561 7.76 -35.47 -11.24
CA ASP A 561 8.93 -36.01 -11.94
C ASP A 561 9.98 -34.94 -12.28
N GLN A 562 9.64 -33.65 -12.17
CA GLN A 562 10.55 -32.53 -12.36
C GLN A 562 11.32 -32.14 -11.09
N VAL A 563 11.03 -32.75 -9.93
CA VAL A 563 11.68 -32.40 -8.66
C VAL A 563 13.21 -32.49 -8.76
N GLU A 564 13.74 -33.58 -9.32
CA GLU A 564 15.19 -33.76 -9.44
C GLU A 564 15.81 -32.80 -10.47
N LEU A 565 15.07 -32.49 -11.55
CA LEU A 565 15.48 -31.49 -12.52
C LEU A 565 15.56 -30.10 -11.88
N ARG A 566 14.57 -29.75 -11.06
CA ARG A 566 14.51 -28.48 -10.32
C ARG A 566 15.64 -28.38 -9.29
N ARG A 567 15.90 -29.48 -8.56
CA ARG A 567 16.96 -29.55 -7.54
C ARG A 567 18.36 -29.34 -8.12
N ARG A 568 18.61 -29.86 -9.33
CA ARG A 568 19.88 -29.68 -10.06
C ARG A 568 19.92 -28.42 -10.93
N GLY A 569 18.76 -27.88 -11.28
CA GLY A 569 18.59 -26.70 -12.12
C GLY A 569 18.93 -25.40 -11.41
N LYS A 570 18.73 -24.28 -12.12
CA LYS A 570 18.96 -22.93 -11.58
C LYS A 570 18.04 -22.68 -10.38
N ILE A 571 18.56 -22.18 -9.26
CA ILE A 571 17.74 -21.86 -8.07
C ILE A 571 16.58 -20.94 -8.43
N ARG A 572 16.79 -19.98 -9.35
CA ARG A 572 15.73 -19.19 -9.96
C ARG A 572 15.58 -19.50 -11.46
N PRO A 573 14.45 -20.08 -11.87
CA PRO A 573 14.05 -20.11 -13.26
C PRO A 573 13.95 -18.67 -13.78
N GLY A 574 14.72 -18.33 -14.82
CA GLY A 574 14.70 -17.01 -15.43
C GLY A 574 15.73 -15.98 -14.92
N SER A 575 16.52 -16.25 -13.86
CA SER A 575 17.70 -15.43 -13.57
C SER A 575 18.98 -16.14 -13.99
N ASP A 576 19.84 -15.44 -14.73
CA ASP A 576 21.19 -15.94 -15.06
C ASP A 576 22.16 -15.86 -13.88
N LEU A 577 21.75 -15.15 -12.82
CA LEU A 577 22.49 -14.99 -11.58
C LEU A 577 22.05 -16.06 -10.58
N GLY A 578 23.02 -16.83 -10.06
CA GLY A 578 22.89 -17.65 -8.86
C GLY A 578 22.97 -16.80 -7.59
N ILE A 579 22.94 -17.47 -6.43
CA ILE A 579 23.06 -16.80 -5.14
C ILE A 579 24.53 -16.57 -4.84
N ARG A 580 24.93 -15.32 -4.67
CA ARG A 580 26.28 -14.97 -4.22
C ARG A 580 26.43 -15.26 -2.73
N LEU A 581 27.45 -16.01 -2.39
CA LEU A 581 27.83 -16.41 -1.04
C LEU A 581 29.29 -16.03 -0.83
N TYR A 582 29.66 -15.81 0.42
CA TYR A 582 30.94 -15.24 0.77
C TYR A 582 31.59 -16.03 1.91
N LYS A 583 32.91 -16.04 1.97
CA LYS A 583 33.67 -16.66 3.06
C LYS A 583 34.93 -15.85 3.33
N GLY A 584 35.10 -15.39 4.57
CA GLY A 584 36.19 -14.48 4.98
C GLY A 584 35.66 -13.18 5.58
N GLN A 585 36.57 -12.28 5.95
CA GLN A 585 36.26 -10.91 6.37
C GLN A 585 37.23 -9.94 5.68
N GLY A 586 36.74 -8.76 5.27
CA GLY A 586 37.58 -7.73 4.65
C GLY A 586 38.07 -8.10 3.25
N ASP A 587 39.31 -7.74 2.93
CA ASP A 587 39.90 -7.93 1.59
C ASP A 587 40.13 -9.41 1.21
N ASP A 588 40.04 -10.33 2.18
CA ASP A 588 40.17 -11.79 1.97
C ASP A 588 38.81 -12.50 1.70
N GLU A 589 37.76 -11.74 1.38
CA GLU A 589 36.42 -12.27 1.10
C GLU A 589 36.38 -13.06 -0.23
N ILE A 590 36.16 -14.37 -0.13
CA ILE A 590 35.97 -15.22 -1.31
C ILE A 590 34.49 -15.21 -1.69
N GLU A 591 34.15 -14.57 -2.80
CA GLU A 591 32.82 -14.62 -3.42
C GLU A 591 32.66 -15.91 -4.25
N ILE A 592 31.55 -16.60 -4.05
CA ILE A 592 31.16 -17.76 -4.86
C ILE A 592 29.67 -17.72 -5.20
N GLU A 593 29.32 -18.22 -6.37
CA GLU A 593 27.93 -18.28 -6.82
C GLU A 593 27.37 -19.70 -6.68
N ALA A 594 26.28 -19.86 -5.94
CA ALA A 594 25.50 -21.08 -5.86
C ALA A 594 24.42 -21.10 -6.95
N ARG A 595 24.50 -22.08 -7.86
CA ARG A 595 23.61 -22.14 -9.03
C ARG A 595 22.43 -23.09 -8.89
N SER A 596 22.50 -24.09 -8.02
CA SER A 596 21.44 -25.08 -7.79
C SER A 596 21.20 -25.30 -6.30
N CYS A 597 20.14 -26.02 -5.94
CA CYS A 597 19.89 -26.39 -4.55
C CYS A 597 21.03 -27.21 -3.95
N VAL A 598 21.53 -28.18 -4.73
CA VAL A 598 22.69 -29.01 -4.33
C VAL A 598 23.94 -28.16 -4.10
N ASP A 599 24.18 -27.19 -4.96
CA ASP A 599 25.32 -26.26 -4.84
C ASP A 599 25.13 -25.34 -3.62
N LEU A 600 23.97 -24.71 -3.45
CA LEU A 600 23.67 -23.84 -2.31
C LEU A 600 23.89 -24.54 -0.96
N GLU A 601 23.35 -25.75 -0.81
CA GLU A 601 23.55 -26.55 0.40
C GLU A 601 25.02 -26.93 0.60
N GLY A 602 25.72 -27.34 -0.47
CA GLY A 602 27.13 -27.71 -0.44
C GLY A 602 28.02 -26.56 -0.03
N ARG A 603 27.79 -25.35 -0.60
CA ARG A 603 28.51 -24.12 -0.26
C ARG A 603 28.22 -23.67 1.17
N THR A 604 26.96 -23.72 1.57
CA THR A 604 26.55 -23.40 2.95
C THR A 604 27.26 -24.32 3.95
N ARG A 605 27.29 -25.64 3.70
CA ARG A 605 28.02 -26.62 4.52
C ARG A 605 29.53 -26.39 4.53
N ALA A 606 30.08 -25.83 3.46
CA ALA A 606 31.50 -25.44 3.39
C ALA A 606 31.81 -24.10 4.10
N GLY A 607 30.83 -23.52 4.80
CA GLY A 607 30.98 -22.28 5.56
C GLY A 607 30.87 -21.01 4.73
N PHE A 608 30.34 -21.09 3.50
CA PHE A 608 30.00 -19.89 2.74
C PHE A 608 28.65 -19.37 3.23
N GLY A 609 28.65 -18.11 3.68
CA GLY A 609 27.47 -17.39 4.14
C GLY A 609 27.37 -16.07 3.40
N ALA A 610 26.19 -15.49 3.36
CA ALA A 610 26.08 -14.11 2.91
C ALA A 610 26.73 -13.13 3.92
N THR A 611 27.50 -12.15 3.42
CA THR A 611 28.23 -11.19 4.27
C THR A 611 27.38 -10.08 4.85
N ASP A 612 26.27 -9.75 4.21
CA ASP A 612 25.28 -8.82 4.76
C ASP A 612 24.04 -9.56 5.30
N GLY A 613 23.41 -8.98 6.33
CA GLY A 613 22.23 -9.58 6.96
C GLY A 613 21.08 -9.80 5.96
N SER A 614 20.98 -8.99 4.91
CA SER A 614 19.90 -9.04 3.93
C SER A 614 20.05 -10.21 2.95
N LEU A 615 21.28 -10.55 2.58
CA LEU A 615 21.68 -11.69 1.75
C LEU A 615 21.64 -12.98 2.58
N GLY A 616 21.94 -12.91 3.89
CA GLY A 616 21.78 -14.02 4.83
C GLY A 616 20.37 -14.57 4.84
N TYR A 617 19.37 -13.69 4.87
CA TYR A 617 17.97 -14.11 4.80
C TYR A 617 17.60 -14.72 3.46
N ARG A 618 18.12 -14.20 2.35
CA ARG A 618 17.91 -14.81 1.03
C ARG A 618 18.47 -16.22 1.00
N GLN A 619 19.70 -16.42 1.49
CA GLN A 619 20.30 -17.74 1.60
C GLN A 619 19.42 -18.70 2.42
N LEU A 620 18.95 -18.28 3.60
CA LEU A 620 18.07 -19.10 4.46
C LEU A 620 16.73 -19.42 3.78
N TYR A 621 16.12 -18.44 3.12
CA TYR A 621 14.88 -18.64 2.35
C TYR A 621 15.07 -19.67 1.25
N TYR A 622 16.13 -19.55 0.45
CA TYR A 622 16.40 -20.48 -0.64
C TYR A 622 16.81 -21.87 -0.14
N LEU A 623 17.49 -21.98 1.00
CA LEU A 623 17.76 -23.27 1.64
C LEU A 623 16.46 -23.96 2.07
N ALA A 624 15.53 -23.21 2.66
CA ALA A 624 14.22 -23.74 3.02
C ALA A 624 13.40 -24.14 1.77
N GLU A 625 13.43 -23.35 0.70
CA GLU A 625 12.81 -23.71 -0.59
C GLU A 625 13.42 -24.99 -1.17
N CYS A 626 14.75 -25.12 -1.14
CA CYS A 626 15.46 -26.30 -1.61
C CYS A 626 15.12 -27.56 -0.80
N ARG A 627 14.99 -27.43 0.52
CA ARG A 627 14.55 -28.54 1.39
C ARG A 627 13.09 -28.91 1.10
N ALA A 628 12.23 -27.94 0.84
CA ALA A 628 10.85 -28.21 0.47
C ALA A 628 10.76 -28.97 -0.87
N ILE A 629 11.56 -28.58 -1.87
CA ILE A 629 11.67 -29.32 -3.14
C ILE A 629 12.17 -30.75 -2.90
N GLU A 630 13.13 -30.97 -2.00
CA GLU A 630 13.58 -32.31 -1.64
C GLU A 630 12.46 -33.16 -1.02
N LEU A 631 11.67 -32.59 -0.10
CA LEU A 631 10.53 -33.26 0.52
C LEU A 631 9.44 -33.62 -0.50
N LEU A 632 9.21 -32.75 -1.50
CA LEU A 632 8.32 -33.05 -2.64
C LEU A 632 8.79 -34.25 -3.47
N GLY A 633 10.06 -34.62 -3.43
CA GLY A 633 10.55 -35.82 -4.13
C GLY A 633 10.12 -37.13 -3.49
N ALA A 634 9.69 -37.10 -2.22
CA ALA A 634 9.30 -38.27 -1.44
C ALA A 634 7.79 -38.32 -1.13
N VAL A 635 7.04 -37.25 -1.41
CA VAL A 635 5.63 -37.12 -1.06
C VAL A 635 4.74 -38.09 -1.85
N GLN A 636 3.73 -38.64 -1.19
CA GLN A 636 2.73 -39.53 -1.79
C GLN A 636 1.33 -38.91 -1.73
N PRO A 637 0.38 -39.34 -2.58
CA PRO A 637 -1.03 -39.02 -2.39
C PRO A 637 -1.53 -39.54 -1.04
N ALA A 638 -2.20 -38.70 -0.26
CA ALA A 638 -2.75 -39.09 1.04
C ALA A 638 -4.05 -39.89 0.88
N ARG A 639 -4.33 -40.83 1.79
CA ARG A 639 -5.60 -41.58 1.81
C ARG A 639 -6.65 -40.90 2.66
N THR A 640 -6.25 -40.21 3.72
CA THR A 640 -7.16 -39.50 4.63
C THR A 640 -6.77 -38.03 4.77
N ARG A 641 -7.79 -37.17 4.89
CA ARG A 641 -7.62 -35.73 5.11
C ARG A 641 -8.14 -35.33 6.48
N HIS A 642 -7.24 -35.01 7.41
CA HIS A 642 -7.63 -34.60 8.76
C HIS A 642 -7.45 -33.10 9.00
N ILE A 643 -6.57 -32.41 8.26
CA ILE A 643 -6.33 -30.97 8.40
C ILE A 643 -7.42 -30.13 7.69
N GLY A 644 -8.14 -30.72 6.74
CA GLY A 644 -9.24 -30.09 6.01
C GLY A 644 -8.77 -29.01 5.01
N ASP A 645 -9.72 -28.34 4.36
CA ASP A 645 -9.40 -27.38 3.29
C ASP A 645 -8.85 -26.05 3.85
N ALA A 646 -9.34 -25.63 5.03
CA ALA A 646 -8.95 -24.40 5.72
C ALA A 646 -7.75 -24.62 6.65
N VAL A 647 -6.61 -24.99 6.07
CA VAL A 647 -5.37 -25.28 6.82
C VAL A 647 -5.02 -24.14 7.77
N LEU A 648 -5.08 -22.88 7.34
CA LEU A 648 -4.77 -21.71 8.17
C LEU A 648 -6.01 -20.98 8.72
N GLY A 649 -7.07 -21.72 9.07
CA GLY A 649 -8.16 -21.18 9.89
C GLY A 649 -7.69 -20.73 11.29
N GLU A 650 -8.45 -19.88 11.98
CA GLU A 650 -8.04 -19.25 13.25
C GLU A 650 -7.60 -20.27 14.31
N LYS A 651 -8.38 -21.37 14.47
CA LYS A 651 -8.04 -22.50 15.34
C LYS A 651 -6.69 -23.12 14.99
N ASN A 652 -6.45 -23.38 13.71
CA ASN A 652 -5.24 -24.06 13.24
C ASN A 652 -4.02 -23.14 13.31
N VAL A 653 -4.17 -21.83 13.02
CA VAL A 653 -3.08 -20.85 13.21
C VAL A 653 -2.66 -20.82 14.67
N HIS A 654 -3.62 -20.81 15.59
CA HIS A 654 -3.32 -20.85 17.02
C HIS A 654 -2.59 -22.14 17.43
N GLU A 655 -3.10 -23.31 17.04
CA GLU A 655 -2.46 -24.60 17.28
C GLU A 655 -1.05 -24.68 16.67
N LEU A 656 -0.86 -24.12 15.48
CA LEU A 656 0.42 -24.07 14.79
C LEU A 656 1.43 -23.18 15.53
N LEU A 657 1.02 -21.99 15.97
CA LEU A 657 1.88 -21.12 16.77
C LEU A 657 2.31 -21.79 18.08
N VAL A 658 1.42 -22.57 18.72
CA VAL A 658 1.79 -23.40 19.88
C VAL A 658 2.79 -24.49 19.47
N ALA A 659 2.53 -25.22 18.38
CA ALA A 659 3.38 -26.32 17.92
C ALA A 659 4.79 -25.84 17.51
N LEU A 660 4.89 -24.67 16.89
CA LEU A 660 6.17 -24.04 16.53
C LEU A 660 6.92 -23.45 17.74
N GLY A 661 6.34 -23.54 18.94
CA GLY A 661 6.90 -22.93 20.14
C GLY A 661 6.87 -21.41 20.10
N PHE A 662 6.06 -20.81 19.21
CA PHE A 662 5.79 -19.39 19.25
C PHE A 662 4.83 -19.05 20.37
N LEU A 663 3.88 -19.89 20.77
CA LEU A 663 3.02 -19.66 21.95
C LEU A 663 3.41 -20.62 23.09
N ARG A 664 3.49 -20.12 24.33
CA ARG A 664 3.55 -21.02 25.50
C ARG A 664 2.16 -21.61 25.73
N ARG A 665 2.06 -22.93 25.90
CA ARG A 665 0.86 -23.54 26.52
C ARG A 665 0.77 -23.01 27.95
N HIS A 666 -0.08 -22.02 28.19
CA HIS A 666 -0.73 -21.93 29.49
C HIS A 666 -1.73 -23.09 29.58
N ASP A 667 -1.77 -23.78 30.71
CA ASP A 667 -2.55 -24.99 30.95
C ASP A 667 -4.03 -24.82 30.51
N MET A 668 -4.31 -25.20 29.26
CA MET A 668 -5.66 -25.34 28.70
C MET A 668 -6.27 -26.65 29.24
N ALA A 669 -6.39 -26.75 30.56
CA ALA A 669 -7.15 -27.81 31.20
C ALA A 669 -8.64 -27.39 31.20
N HIS A 670 -9.39 -27.97 30.26
CA HIS A 670 -10.86 -28.07 30.21
C HIS A 670 -11.65 -26.77 29.89
N GLY A 671 -12.06 -26.66 28.62
CA GLY A 671 -13.48 -26.53 28.27
C GLY A 671 -14.26 -25.26 28.61
N THR A 672 -13.66 -24.20 29.14
CA THR A 672 -14.34 -22.91 29.31
C THR A 672 -13.67 -21.83 28.48
N SER A 673 -14.44 -21.22 27.57
CA SER A 673 -14.08 -19.97 26.90
C SER A 673 -13.88 -18.88 27.96
N VAL A 674 -12.63 -18.56 28.29
CA VAL A 674 -12.30 -17.39 29.10
C VAL A 674 -11.90 -16.27 28.13
N PRO A 675 -12.70 -15.20 28.00
CA PRO A 675 -12.28 -14.02 27.25
C PRO A 675 -11.24 -13.27 28.09
N GLY A 676 -10.01 -13.10 27.57
CA GLY A 676 -9.08 -12.09 28.08
C GLY A 676 -7.75 -12.56 28.68
N THR A 677 -7.31 -13.81 28.51
CA THR A 677 -5.93 -14.17 28.89
C THR A 677 -4.91 -13.75 27.82
N GLU A 678 -3.96 -12.89 28.20
CA GLU A 678 -2.83 -12.46 27.38
C GLU A 678 -2.01 -13.67 26.88
N LEU A 679 -2.00 -13.87 25.57
CA LEU A 679 -1.18 -14.89 24.92
C LEU A 679 0.23 -14.33 24.72
N VAL A 680 1.16 -14.74 25.59
CA VAL A 680 2.59 -14.40 25.48
C VAL A 680 3.28 -15.40 24.56
N LEU A 681 3.88 -14.88 23.50
CA LEU A 681 4.64 -15.67 22.54
C LEU A 681 6.06 -15.97 23.08
N ALA A 682 6.45 -17.25 23.07
CA ALA A 682 7.81 -17.71 23.32
C ALA A 682 8.79 -17.26 22.21
N GLY A 683 10.10 -17.35 22.50
CA GLY A 683 11.15 -16.86 21.58
C GLY A 683 11.34 -15.33 21.57
N GLY A 684 10.72 -14.62 22.51
CA GLY A 684 10.82 -13.16 22.62
C GLY A 684 9.97 -12.42 21.58
N LEU A 685 8.84 -12.99 21.17
CA LEU A 685 7.87 -12.33 20.27
C LEU A 685 6.83 -11.47 20.99
N GLY A 686 6.73 -11.57 22.31
CA GLY A 686 5.82 -10.74 23.12
C GLY A 686 4.36 -11.12 22.94
N ARG A 687 3.43 -10.21 23.20
CA ARG A 687 1.99 -10.48 23.11
C ARG A 687 1.51 -10.64 21.67
N LEU A 688 0.62 -11.60 21.43
CA LEU A 688 -0.12 -11.69 20.17
C LEU A 688 -1.04 -10.46 20.02
N LEU A 689 -0.83 -9.70 18.95
CA LEU A 689 -1.59 -8.47 18.66
C LEU A 689 -2.77 -8.75 17.74
N ALA A 690 -2.54 -9.47 16.64
CA ALA A 690 -3.58 -9.79 15.67
C ALA A 690 -3.23 -11.06 14.87
N ILE A 691 -4.26 -11.76 14.39
CA ILE A 691 -4.13 -12.78 13.34
C ILE A 691 -4.94 -12.29 12.15
N ASP A 692 -4.29 -12.18 10.99
CA ASP A 692 -4.90 -11.81 9.73
C ASP A 692 -4.82 -12.99 8.76
N ILE A 693 -5.95 -13.69 8.58
CA ILE A 693 -6.05 -14.85 7.68
C ILE A 693 -6.34 -14.33 6.28
N ARG A 694 -5.30 -14.36 5.43
CA ARG A 694 -5.35 -13.84 4.06
C ARG A 694 -6.07 -14.81 3.11
N SER A 695 -5.86 -16.11 3.29
CA SER A 695 -6.51 -17.17 2.53
C SER A 695 -6.49 -18.49 3.31
N SER A 696 -7.02 -19.57 2.72
CA SER A 696 -6.85 -20.94 3.26
C SER A 696 -5.38 -21.34 3.46
N ASP A 697 -4.47 -20.70 2.72
CA ASP A 697 -3.08 -21.08 2.56
C ASP A 697 -2.09 -19.99 3.00
N ALA A 698 -2.55 -18.82 3.43
CA ALA A 698 -1.69 -17.77 3.99
C ALA A 698 -2.32 -17.07 5.20
N ALA A 699 -1.51 -16.83 6.23
CA ALA A 699 -1.89 -16.03 7.40
C ALA A 699 -0.71 -15.18 7.89
N ASP A 700 -1.01 -13.96 8.36
CA ASP A 700 -0.07 -13.15 9.13
C ASP A 700 -0.44 -13.16 10.60
N VAL A 701 0.57 -13.30 11.43
CA VAL A 701 0.46 -13.26 12.88
C VAL A 701 1.29 -12.10 13.37
N TRP A 702 0.62 -11.08 13.90
CA TRP A 702 1.25 -9.88 14.44
C TRP A 702 1.47 -10.04 15.94
N ALA A 703 2.68 -9.72 16.37
CA ALA A 703 3.13 -9.81 17.74
C ALA A 703 3.95 -8.57 18.10
N GLU A 704 4.08 -8.27 19.39
CA GLU A 704 4.85 -7.10 19.88
C GLU A 704 6.29 -7.04 19.31
N ALA A 705 6.96 -8.18 19.13
CA ALA A 705 8.33 -8.20 18.61
C ALA A 705 8.44 -8.45 17.09
N GLY A 706 7.31 -8.53 16.37
CA GLY A 706 7.31 -8.62 14.91
C GLY A 706 6.13 -9.38 14.31
N ARG A 707 6.24 -9.68 13.03
CA ARG A 707 5.22 -10.37 12.23
C ARG A 707 5.70 -11.75 11.82
N VAL A 708 4.90 -12.80 12.02
CA VAL A 708 5.14 -14.13 11.46
C VAL A 708 4.20 -14.34 10.28
N ARG A 709 4.76 -14.52 9.07
CA ARG A 709 3.99 -14.91 7.90
C ARG A 709 4.00 -16.43 7.78
N LEU A 710 2.83 -17.03 7.75
CA LEU A 710 2.59 -18.46 7.55
C LEU A 710 2.08 -18.65 6.13
N SER A 711 2.67 -19.58 5.38
CA SER A 711 2.19 -19.94 4.04
C SER A 711 2.30 -21.44 3.77
N VAL A 712 1.20 -22.04 3.35
CA VAL A 712 1.16 -23.44 2.92
C VAL A 712 1.88 -23.58 1.59
N GLN A 713 2.87 -24.46 1.56
CA GLN A 713 3.71 -24.72 0.40
C GLN A 713 3.27 -25.99 -0.34
N ALA A 714 2.90 -27.03 0.40
CA ALA A 714 2.50 -28.29 -0.21
C ALA A 714 1.60 -29.11 0.72
N ARG A 715 0.83 -30.02 0.13
CA ARG A 715 -0.04 -30.98 0.81
C ARG A 715 0.17 -32.36 0.20
N GLY A 716 0.24 -33.38 1.03
CA GLY A 716 0.42 -34.77 0.63
C GLY A 716 0.87 -35.60 1.82
N ASP A 717 1.09 -36.89 1.62
CA ASP A 717 1.63 -37.78 2.66
C ASP A 717 3.16 -37.74 2.61
N PHE A 718 3.76 -36.91 3.48
CA PHE A 718 5.21 -36.76 3.58
C PHE A 718 5.82 -37.85 4.49
N THR A 719 5.01 -38.51 5.31
CA THR A 719 5.44 -39.55 6.27
C THR A 719 5.20 -40.99 5.80
N ALA A 720 4.52 -41.18 4.68
CA ALA A 720 4.06 -42.45 4.16
C ALA A 720 3.12 -43.24 5.11
N ASP A 721 2.36 -42.53 5.96
CA ASP A 721 1.40 -43.14 6.90
C ASP A 721 -0.05 -43.16 6.39
N GLY A 722 -0.29 -42.60 5.20
CA GLY A 722 -1.58 -42.48 4.55
C GLY A 722 -2.39 -41.25 4.97
N VAL A 723 -1.89 -40.40 5.88
CA VAL A 723 -2.55 -39.18 6.34
C VAL A 723 -2.01 -37.97 5.57
N GLU A 724 -2.86 -36.99 5.29
CA GLU A 724 -2.42 -35.72 4.72
C GLU A 724 -1.55 -34.95 5.73
N ASP A 725 -0.32 -34.69 5.30
CA ASP A 725 0.62 -33.79 5.91
C ASP A 725 0.63 -32.46 5.13
N VAL A 726 0.91 -31.36 5.83
CA VAL A 726 0.96 -30.03 5.24
C VAL A 726 2.31 -29.38 5.50
N LEU A 727 2.97 -28.99 4.42
CA LEU A 727 4.24 -28.28 4.46
C LEU A 727 3.99 -26.77 4.54
N ILE A 728 4.46 -26.13 5.60
CA ILE A 728 4.25 -24.71 5.90
C ILE A 728 5.59 -23.99 5.99
N PHE A 729 5.65 -22.82 5.37
CA PHE A 729 6.69 -21.83 5.57
C PHE A 729 6.27 -20.86 6.68
N ALA A 730 7.09 -20.71 7.72
CA ALA A 730 6.89 -19.71 8.76
C ALA A 730 8.06 -18.74 8.77
N GLY A 731 7.84 -17.54 8.22
CA GLY A 731 8.83 -16.47 8.16
C GLY A 731 8.60 -15.44 9.27
N LEU A 732 9.51 -15.37 10.25
CA LEU A 732 9.47 -14.36 11.30
C LEU A 732 10.17 -13.07 10.85
N SER A 733 9.46 -11.97 10.72
CA SER A 733 9.99 -10.64 10.42
C SER A 733 10.00 -9.75 11.67
N ARG A 734 11.19 -9.56 12.29
CA ARG A 734 11.38 -8.59 13.40
C ARG A 734 11.64 -7.15 12.93
N SER A 735 11.72 -6.91 11.62
CA SER A 735 11.78 -5.55 11.05
C SER A 735 11.01 -5.52 9.74
N ARG A 736 10.65 -4.30 9.29
CA ARG A 736 9.77 -4.00 8.15
C ARG A 736 10.22 -4.58 6.79
N TYR A 737 11.40 -5.21 6.69
CA TYR A 737 12.03 -5.44 5.39
C TYR A 737 12.23 -6.90 4.99
N ARG A 738 12.48 -7.87 5.91
CA ARG A 738 12.69 -9.29 5.57
C ARG A 738 12.46 -10.23 6.77
N PRO A 739 11.93 -11.45 6.57
CA PRO A 739 11.91 -12.47 7.61
C PRO A 739 13.33 -12.76 8.08
N LYS A 740 13.58 -12.54 9.37
CA LYS A 740 14.85 -12.82 10.04
C LYS A 740 15.08 -14.29 10.34
N LEU A 741 14.02 -15.08 10.32
CA LEU A 741 14.08 -16.49 10.61
C LEU A 741 13.04 -17.20 9.77
N THR A 742 13.45 -18.27 9.11
CA THR A 742 12.61 -19.05 8.22
C THR A 742 12.56 -20.46 8.76
N HIS A 743 11.37 -20.91 9.14
CA HIS A 743 11.11 -22.31 9.40
C HIS A 743 10.37 -22.92 8.22
N LEU A 744 10.83 -24.09 7.79
CA LEU A 744 10.02 -24.99 6.98
C LEU A 744 9.56 -26.13 7.89
N CYS A 745 8.25 -26.32 7.96
CA CYS A 745 7.65 -27.26 8.89
C CYS A 745 6.65 -28.17 8.17
N ALA A 746 6.74 -29.47 8.39
CA ALA A 746 5.68 -30.40 8.02
C ALA A 746 4.79 -30.62 9.26
N ILE A 747 3.49 -30.40 9.12
CA ILE A 747 2.48 -30.66 10.16
C ILE A 747 1.52 -31.74 9.73
N THR A 748 0.99 -32.48 10.69
CA THR A 748 -0.03 -33.51 10.47
C THR A 748 -1.09 -33.45 11.56
N ARG A 749 -2.16 -34.22 11.37
CA ARG A 749 -3.23 -34.36 12.34
C ARG A 749 -3.74 -35.80 12.30
N ASP A 750 -3.58 -36.53 13.40
CA ASP A 750 -3.90 -37.97 13.43
C ASP A 750 -5.41 -38.27 13.30
N ALA A 751 -6.28 -37.29 13.60
CA ALA A 751 -7.74 -37.36 13.44
C ALA A 751 -8.32 -35.93 13.34
N PRO A 752 -9.52 -35.69 12.77
CA PRO A 752 -10.03 -34.32 12.54
C PRO A 752 -10.02 -33.39 13.77
N ASP A 753 -10.28 -33.94 14.95
CA ASP A 753 -10.30 -33.19 16.22
C ASP A 753 -9.00 -33.31 17.04
N ALA A 754 -8.01 -34.07 16.58
CA ALA A 754 -6.71 -34.16 17.23
C ALA A 754 -5.93 -32.85 17.09
N PRO A 755 -5.07 -32.48 18.06
CA PRO A 755 -4.21 -31.31 17.92
C PRO A 755 -3.20 -31.49 16.77
N LEU A 756 -2.82 -30.38 16.12
CA LEU A 756 -1.72 -30.41 15.14
C LEU A 756 -0.43 -30.95 15.76
N ARG A 757 0.24 -31.85 15.03
CA ARG A 757 1.55 -32.41 15.38
C ARG A 757 2.58 -31.96 14.36
N LEU A 758 3.73 -31.53 14.85
CA LEU A 758 4.89 -31.19 14.03
C LEU A 758 5.66 -32.48 13.71
N ILE A 759 5.90 -32.76 12.44
CA ILE A 759 6.60 -33.96 11.97
C ILE A 759 8.09 -33.66 11.80
N GLU A 760 8.39 -32.60 11.04
CA GLU A 760 9.75 -32.19 10.72
C GLU A 760 9.86 -30.67 10.80
N VAL A 761 10.96 -30.20 11.37
CA VAL A 761 11.33 -28.78 11.39
C VAL A 761 12.71 -28.63 10.81
N ALA A 762 12.78 -28.09 9.59
CA ALA A 762 14.02 -27.51 9.11
C ALA A 762 14.05 -26.06 9.60
N THR A 763 14.75 -25.83 10.72
CA THR A 763 15.01 -24.47 11.22
C THR A 763 16.23 -23.93 10.53
N TYR A 764 16.08 -22.80 9.87
CA TYR A 764 17.18 -22.04 9.27
C TYR A 764 17.28 -20.72 10.02
N SER A 765 18.13 -20.68 11.05
CA SER A 765 18.45 -19.43 11.75
C SER A 765 19.82 -18.86 11.33
N CYS A 766 19.95 -17.52 11.33
CA CYS A 766 21.25 -16.85 11.14
C CYS A 766 22.30 -17.29 12.18
N ARG A 767 21.86 -17.76 13.36
CA ARG A 767 22.75 -18.25 14.43
C ARG A 767 23.36 -19.61 14.08
N GLU A 768 22.58 -20.51 13.48
CA GLU A 768 23.06 -21.82 13.03
C GLU A 768 24.03 -21.69 11.85
N LEU A 769 23.80 -20.76 10.91
CA LEU A 769 24.76 -20.50 9.83
C LEU A 769 26.14 -20.04 10.34
N ARG A 770 26.20 -19.27 11.43
CA ARG A 770 27.48 -18.90 12.07
C ARG A 770 28.18 -20.11 12.71
N ALA A 771 27.41 -21.09 13.21
CA ALA A 771 27.97 -22.33 13.75
C ALA A 771 28.57 -23.22 12.64
N TYR A 772 27.98 -23.24 11.44
CA TYR A 772 28.55 -23.94 10.27
C TYR A 772 29.83 -23.27 9.72
N GLY A 773 30.10 -22.00 10.06
CA GLY A 773 31.28 -21.26 9.65
C GLY A 773 32.50 -21.37 10.57
N LYS A 774 32.38 -21.94 11.79
CA LYS A 774 33.54 -22.16 12.66
C LYS A 774 34.36 -23.36 12.13
N PRO A 775 35.67 -23.20 11.84
CA PRO A 775 36.51 -24.32 11.45
C PRO A 775 36.53 -25.37 12.58
N ALA A 776 36.47 -26.66 12.22
CA ALA A 776 36.55 -27.75 13.18
C ALA A 776 37.87 -27.66 13.97
N GLY A 777 37.78 -27.24 15.24
CA GLY A 777 38.93 -27.08 16.14
C GLY A 777 39.06 -25.72 16.86
N SER A 778 38.16 -24.75 16.65
CA SER A 778 38.19 -23.50 17.44
C SER A 778 37.39 -23.61 18.75
N ASP A 779 38.05 -24.02 19.82
CA ASP A 779 37.51 -24.05 21.20
C ASP A 779 37.46 -22.65 21.85
N ASP A 780 36.86 -21.66 21.17
CA ASP A 780 36.59 -20.35 21.77
C ASP A 780 35.09 -20.21 22.08
N PRO A 781 34.71 -20.15 23.38
CA PRO A 781 33.32 -20.05 23.83
C PRO A 781 32.75 -18.62 23.80
N SER A 782 33.44 -17.63 23.22
CA SER A 782 32.93 -16.27 23.05
C SER A 782 31.94 -16.10 21.87
#